data_AF-V4V1U8-F1
#
_entry.id   AF-V4V1U8-F1
#
_cell.length_a   1.000
_cell.length_b   1.000
_cell.length_c   1.000
_cell.angle_alpha   90.00
_cell.angle_beta   90.00
_cell.angle_gamma   90.00
#
_symmetry.space_group_name_H-M   'P 1'
#
loop_
_entity.id
_entity.type
_entity.pdbx_description
1 polymer ?
#
loop_
_entity_poly.entity_id
_entity_poly.type
_entity_poly.pdbx_seq_one_letter_code
_entity_poly.pdbx_strand_id
1 'polypeptide(L)'
;MGSPSHKGSEYLPPPPPIVPPNVVPLQSGKVAAPAPKRLPMARRNHGTKGTPMTLLTNHFEVRMRQTEGYFCHYSVALFYEDGHPVDGKGIGRKILDKVQETYSHELEGKHFAYDGEKSLFTLGSFQRKKLEFTIVVEDLSSNRTARNDSPGGDGSPSEGDRKRMRRPSRSKVIRVEISYAAKIPMQAIANALRGQETEHFQEAMRVLDIILRQNAANQGCLLVRQSFFHNNPRNFADLGGGVMGCRGFHSSFRATQSGLSLNMDVSTTMIVKPGPVVNFLLANQNVREPHQIDWNKAKRVLKNLRINTNHSNTEYKITGLSDLPCNQQTFSLKQKSGHNGDSDAIEITVYEYFVNNRHIKLEYSADFPCINVGKPKRASYIPLELCTLVSLQRYTKALSNQQRASLVEKSRQKPQERMGVLTEAMRRNNYGADQMLRSFGISIGTQFTQVEGRTLPAPKLKVGNGEDFFPRGGRWNFNNKQLVEPMQIKWWAIVNFSARCDIRSLCNNLIRCGEMKGMHINNPHEVFEESNQFRREAAPIRVERMFEIIKKKLPGPPQLLLCILPERKNSDIYGPWKRKNLSEAGIVTQCIAPTKVNDQYITNVLLKINAKLGGMNSLLTLEHSRSIPLVSKPVTMILGMDVSHGSPGRSDLPSIAAVVSSRQWPSISRYRASVRTQSPKVEMIANLFKPGSETEDYGIIRELFVDFYSTSGKRKPENIIIF
;
A
#
# COMPACT_ATOMS: atom_id res chain seq x y z
N MET A 1 -35.42 -54.54 1.14
CA MET A 1 -35.61 -54.60 2.61
C MET A 1 -34.28 -54.30 3.28
N GLY A 2 -34.25 -53.41 4.26
CA GLY A 2 -33.21 -53.37 5.31
C GLY A 2 -31.95 -52.52 5.08
N SER A 3 -32.04 -51.21 5.31
CA SER A 3 -30.99 -50.40 5.98
C SER A 3 -31.17 -50.54 7.51
N PRO A 4 -30.17 -50.34 8.43
CA PRO A 4 -29.40 -49.08 8.56
C PRO A 4 -27.99 -49.09 9.28
N SER A 5 -27.38 -47.88 9.30
CA SER A 5 -26.46 -47.29 10.33
C SER A 5 -24.97 -47.71 10.36
N HIS A 6 -23.95 -46.88 10.68
CA HIS A 6 -23.77 -45.45 10.95
C HIS A 6 -22.25 -45.11 10.97
N LYS A 7 -21.90 -43.88 10.53
CA LYS A 7 -20.83 -42.97 11.04
C LYS A 7 -19.36 -43.45 11.13
N GLY A 8 -18.51 -42.88 10.26
CA GLY A 8 -17.07 -42.69 10.50
C GLY A 8 -16.74 -41.19 10.45
N SER A 9 -16.34 -40.63 11.59
CA SER A 9 -15.86 -39.25 11.77
C SER A 9 -14.38 -39.13 11.41
N GLU A 10 -14.02 -38.20 10.53
CA GLU A 10 -12.64 -37.75 10.34
C GLU A 10 -12.16 -37.00 11.61
N TYR A 11 -11.29 -37.64 12.39
CA TYR A 11 -10.55 -36.99 13.46
C TYR A 11 -9.36 -36.22 12.85
N LEU A 12 -9.26 -34.92 13.18
CA LEU A 12 -8.06 -34.12 12.93
C LEU A 12 -6.85 -34.72 13.68
N PRO A 13 -5.63 -34.66 13.10
CA PRO A 13 -4.44 -35.14 13.78
C PRO A 13 -4.15 -34.31 15.04
N PRO A 14 -3.53 -34.92 16.07
CA PRO A 14 -3.21 -34.23 17.31
C PRO A 14 -2.24 -33.06 17.08
N PRO A 15 -2.31 -31.99 17.89
CA PRO A 15 -1.38 -30.88 17.79
C PRO A 15 0.05 -31.34 18.08
N PRO A 16 1.06 -30.75 17.41
CA PRO A 16 2.45 -31.12 17.63
C PRO A 16 2.89 -30.81 19.08
N PRO A 17 3.83 -31.60 19.63
CA PRO A 17 4.31 -31.43 20.99
C PRO A 17 4.97 -30.05 21.19
N ILE A 18 4.73 -29.46 22.37
CA ILE A 18 5.30 -28.19 22.79
C ILE A 18 6.80 -28.38 23.02
N VAL A 19 7.63 -27.69 22.23
CA VAL A 19 9.08 -27.68 22.40
C VAL A 19 9.43 -26.85 23.64
N PRO A 20 10.18 -27.40 24.63
CA PRO A 20 10.62 -26.65 25.81
C PRO A 20 11.51 -25.45 25.43
N PRO A 21 11.52 -24.36 26.21
CA PRO A 21 12.23 -23.12 25.87
C PRO A 21 13.77 -23.24 25.76
N ASN A 22 14.36 -24.39 26.09
CA ASN A 22 15.81 -24.61 26.11
C ASN A 22 16.32 -25.64 25.09
N VAL A 23 15.55 -25.95 24.03
CA VAL A 23 16.04 -26.83 22.95
C VAL A 23 16.84 -26.01 21.94
N VAL A 24 18.17 -26.15 21.97
CA VAL A 24 19.05 -25.70 20.88
C VAL A 24 18.87 -26.68 19.71
N PRO A 25 18.48 -26.23 18.51
CA PRO A 25 18.33 -27.11 17.36
C PRO A 25 19.65 -27.79 17.03
N LEU A 26 19.65 -29.12 16.93
CA LEU A 26 20.75 -29.88 16.33
C LEU A 26 20.97 -29.36 14.90
N GLN A 27 22.11 -28.70 14.68
CA GLN A 27 22.54 -28.30 13.35
C GLN A 27 22.81 -29.56 12.53
N SER A 28 21.92 -29.87 11.59
CA SER A 28 22.15 -30.92 10.61
C SER A 28 23.33 -30.53 9.71
N GLY A 29 24.38 -31.34 9.75
CA GLY A 29 25.45 -31.57 8.79
C GLY A 29 25.68 -30.60 7.64
N LYS A 30 26.94 -30.13 7.56
CA LYS A 30 27.59 -29.24 6.58
C LYS A 30 27.28 -27.77 6.81
N VAL A 31 28.08 -27.16 7.69
CA VAL A 31 28.33 -25.71 7.68
C VAL A 31 28.89 -25.36 6.31
N ALA A 32 28.01 -24.96 5.39
CA ALA A 32 28.45 -24.24 4.20
C ALA A 32 29.28 -23.07 4.71
N ALA A 33 30.51 -22.93 4.22
CA ALA A 33 31.36 -21.78 4.53
C ALA A 33 30.49 -20.52 4.43
N PRO A 34 30.58 -19.58 5.39
CA PRO A 34 29.77 -18.37 5.36
C PRO A 34 29.94 -17.75 3.98
N ALA A 35 28.82 -17.63 3.24
CA ALA A 35 28.85 -17.10 1.89
C ALA A 35 29.64 -15.79 1.94
N PRO A 36 30.63 -15.58 1.04
CA PRO A 36 31.46 -14.39 1.10
C PRO A 36 30.55 -13.17 1.14
N LYS A 37 30.76 -12.27 2.12
CA LYS A 37 30.03 -10.99 2.19
C LYS A 37 30.39 -10.19 0.94
N ARG A 38 29.59 -10.35 -0.12
CA ARG A 38 29.72 -9.61 -1.37
C ARG A 38 29.20 -8.21 -1.11
N LEU A 39 30.12 -7.26 -0.91
CA LEU A 39 29.77 -5.86 -0.81
C LEU A 39 29.61 -5.26 -2.21
N PRO A 40 28.68 -4.31 -2.41
CA PRO A 40 28.63 -3.53 -3.64
C PRO A 40 30.00 -2.91 -3.93
N MET A 41 30.42 -2.92 -5.19
CA MET A 41 31.67 -2.28 -5.58
C MET A 41 31.62 -0.79 -5.22
N ALA A 42 32.67 -0.29 -4.55
CA ALA A 42 32.81 1.14 -4.29
C ALA A 42 32.76 1.94 -5.60
N ARG A 43 32.07 3.08 -5.57
CA ARG A 43 32.01 4.00 -6.72
C ARG A 43 33.42 4.51 -7.01
N ARG A 44 33.96 4.15 -8.17
CA ARG A 44 35.33 4.55 -8.57
C ARG A 44 35.44 6.03 -8.95
N ASN A 45 34.54 6.49 -9.84
CA ASN A 45 34.58 7.84 -10.42
C ASN A 45 33.16 8.36 -10.68
N HIS A 46 33.06 9.65 -10.99
CA HIS A 46 31.84 10.31 -11.47
C HIS A 46 31.74 10.24 -13.00
N GLY A 47 30.51 10.18 -13.52
CA GLY A 47 30.31 10.26 -14.97
C GLY A 47 30.61 11.66 -15.49
N THR A 48 31.16 11.75 -16.70
CA THR A 48 31.59 13.03 -17.32
C THR A 48 30.80 13.40 -18.57
N LYS A 49 30.05 12.47 -19.16
CA LYS A 49 29.30 12.69 -20.40
C LYS A 49 28.03 13.55 -20.21
N GLY A 50 27.65 14.29 -21.25
CA GLY A 50 26.43 15.11 -21.27
C GLY A 50 26.69 16.56 -20.87
N THR A 51 25.69 17.42 -21.08
CA THR A 51 25.79 18.85 -20.78
C THR A 51 25.50 19.10 -19.30
N PRO A 52 26.38 19.78 -18.54
CA PRO A 52 26.13 20.15 -17.15
C PRO A 52 24.88 21.01 -17.01
N MET A 53 24.15 20.84 -15.90
CA MET A 53 23.03 21.70 -15.54
C MET A 53 22.86 21.75 -14.03
N THR A 54 22.34 22.86 -13.53
CA THR A 54 21.93 22.98 -12.13
C THR A 54 20.55 22.35 -11.94
N LEU A 55 20.40 21.53 -10.90
CA LEU A 55 19.13 20.94 -10.47
C LEU A 55 18.85 21.30 -9.02
N LEU A 56 17.56 21.41 -8.70
CA LEU A 56 17.08 21.42 -7.32
C LEU A 56 16.53 20.05 -6.97
N THR A 57 16.83 19.60 -5.76
CA THR A 57 16.36 18.34 -5.22
C THR A 57 15.40 18.60 -4.08
N ASN A 58 14.52 17.65 -3.78
CA ASN A 58 13.65 17.69 -2.61
C ASN A 58 14.38 17.28 -1.31
N HIS A 59 15.68 17.55 -1.27
CA HIS A 59 16.56 17.37 -0.14
C HIS A 59 16.82 18.74 0.50
N PHE A 60 16.96 18.73 1.82
CA PHE A 60 17.35 19.88 2.61
C PHE A 60 18.65 19.54 3.35
N GLU A 61 19.60 20.47 3.38
CA GLU A 61 20.88 20.29 4.06
C GLU A 61 20.66 20.08 5.56
N VAL A 62 21.34 19.11 6.17
CA VAL A 62 21.31 18.90 7.62
C VAL A 62 22.72 19.04 8.17
N ARG A 63 22.91 20.01 9.06
CA ARG A 63 24.18 20.22 9.76
C ARG A 63 24.11 19.61 11.14
N MET A 64 25.13 18.83 11.49
CA MET A 64 25.35 18.28 12.82
C MET A 64 26.53 19.02 13.45
N ARG A 65 26.28 19.80 14.51
CA ARG A 65 27.33 20.53 15.23
C ARG A 65 28.06 19.65 16.26
N GLN A 66 27.40 18.60 16.74
CA GLN A 66 27.93 17.66 17.72
C GLN A 66 27.91 16.25 17.14
N THR A 67 29.09 15.62 17.04
CA THR A 67 29.25 14.22 16.63
C THR A 67 29.66 13.32 17.79
N GLU A 68 30.12 13.92 18.89
CA GLU A 68 30.47 13.24 20.13
C GLU A 68 29.25 13.10 21.03
N GLY A 69 28.91 11.86 21.38
CA GLY A 69 27.75 11.54 22.19
C GLY A 69 27.07 10.25 21.77
N TYR A 70 26.01 9.92 22.48
CA TYR A 70 25.21 8.73 22.25
C TYR A 70 23.73 9.04 22.43
N PHE A 71 22.91 8.42 21.59
CA PHE A 71 21.49 8.27 21.88
C PHE A 71 21.35 7.15 22.92
N CYS A 72 20.59 7.39 23.98
CA CYS A 72 20.19 6.33 24.88
C CYS A 72 18.83 5.80 24.49
N HIS A 73 18.74 4.50 24.27
CA HIS A 73 17.52 3.77 24.01
C HIS A 73 16.97 3.19 25.30
N TYR A 74 15.66 3.38 25.51
CA TYR A 74 14.90 2.81 26.61
C TYR A 74 13.71 2.03 26.07
N SER A 75 13.38 0.93 26.74
CA SER A 75 12.12 0.22 26.57
C SER A 75 11.05 0.85 27.46
N VAL A 76 9.88 1.10 26.87
CA VAL A 76 8.69 1.60 27.58
C VAL A 76 7.67 0.47 27.69
N ALA A 77 7.20 0.25 28.91
CA ALA A 77 6.07 -0.62 29.21
C ALA A 77 4.99 0.16 29.95
N LEU A 78 3.73 -0.08 29.58
CA LEU A 78 2.57 0.64 30.10
C LEU A 78 1.60 -0.38 30.67
N PHE A 79 1.21 -0.22 31.93
CA PHE A 79 0.33 -1.16 32.63
C PHE A 79 -0.85 -0.40 33.26
N TYR A 80 -2.03 -1.00 33.22
CA TYR A 80 -3.15 -0.59 34.08
C TYR A 80 -2.91 -1.04 35.53
N GLU A 81 -3.70 -0.53 36.48
CA GLU A 81 -3.64 -0.96 37.89
C GLU A 81 -3.78 -2.48 38.09
N ASP A 82 -4.54 -3.15 37.22
CA ASP A 82 -4.72 -4.61 37.22
C ASP A 82 -3.52 -5.38 36.63
N GLY A 83 -2.39 -4.69 36.39
CA GLY A 83 -1.14 -5.27 35.89
C GLY A 83 -1.18 -5.64 34.40
N HIS A 84 -2.30 -5.44 33.71
CA HIS A 84 -2.41 -5.75 32.29
C HIS A 84 -1.78 -4.67 31.41
N PRO A 85 -1.13 -5.05 30.29
CA PRO A 85 -0.53 -4.09 29.39
C PRO A 85 -1.58 -3.18 28.74
N VAL A 86 -1.22 -1.91 28.52
CA VAL A 86 -2.06 -0.94 27.83
C VAL A 86 -2.03 -1.20 26.33
N ASP A 87 -3.06 -1.88 25.82
CA ASP A 87 -3.23 -2.12 24.39
C ASP A 87 -3.91 -0.94 23.69
N GLY A 88 -3.16 -0.15 22.91
CA GLY A 88 -3.72 0.92 22.09
C GLY A 88 -2.69 1.74 21.32
N LYS A 89 -2.74 1.66 19.98
CA LYS A 89 -1.86 2.48 19.11
C LYS A 89 -2.13 3.97 19.32
N GLY A 90 -1.10 4.73 19.70
CA GLY A 90 -1.14 6.18 19.87
C GLY A 90 -1.48 6.67 21.28
N ILE A 91 -2.03 5.83 22.16
CA ILE A 91 -2.31 6.20 23.56
C ILE A 91 -1.01 6.44 24.33
N GLY A 92 0.03 5.65 24.07
CA GLY A 92 1.33 5.79 24.74
C GLY A 92 1.97 7.17 24.60
N ARG A 93 1.72 7.89 23.49
CA ARG A 93 2.24 9.27 23.33
C ARG A 93 1.60 10.22 24.33
N LYS A 94 0.27 10.24 24.41
CA LYS A 94 -0.47 11.06 25.38
C LYS A 94 -0.09 10.75 26.84
N ILE A 95 0.15 9.47 27.13
CA ILE A 95 0.63 9.02 28.44
C ILE A 95 2.00 9.63 28.73
N LEU A 96 2.95 9.47 27.81
CA LEU A 96 4.31 9.97 28.01
C LEU A 96 4.39 11.50 28.01
N ASP A 97 3.53 12.19 27.25
CA ASP A 97 3.42 13.66 27.33
C ASP A 97 3.05 14.09 28.76
N LYS A 98 2.06 13.42 29.38
CA LYS A 98 1.73 13.66 30.80
C LYS A 98 2.88 13.30 31.75
N VAL A 99 3.64 12.26 31.47
CA VAL A 99 4.84 11.93 32.26
C VAL A 99 5.86 13.06 32.17
N GLN A 100 6.11 13.59 30.97
CA GLN A 100 7.01 14.73 30.76
C GLN A 100 6.54 15.98 31.49
N GLU A 101 5.24 16.27 31.46
CA GLU A 101 4.64 17.42 32.14
C GLU A 101 4.70 17.30 33.67
N THR A 102 4.37 16.12 34.20
CA THR A 102 4.23 15.89 35.65
C THR A 102 5.59 15.63 36.33
N TYR A 103 6.46 14.87 35.68
CA TYR A 103 7.71 14.35 36.26
C TYR A 103 8.96 14.92 35.57
N SER A 104 8.86 16.14 35.02
CA SER A 104 9.98 16.80 34.30
C SER A 104 11.29 16.84 35.10
N HIS A 105 11.22 17.07 36.41
CA HIS A 105 12.39 17.09 37.29
C HIS A 105 13.04 15.70 37.44
N GLU A 106 12.24 14.63 37.55
CA GLU A 106 12.75 13.25 37.62
C GLU A 106 13.32 12.78 36.27
N LEU A 107 12.86 13.38 35.17
CA LEU A 107 13.45 13.23 33.84
C LEU A 107 14.62 14.19 33.60
N GLU A 108 15.09 14.91 34.63
CA GLU A 108 16.23 15.84 34.59
C GLU A 108 16.05 16.97 33.55
N GLY A 109 14.80 17.35 33.27
CA GLY A 109 14.48 18.31 32.21
C GLY A 109 14.80 17.82 30.79
N LYS A 110 15.19 16.55 30.61
CA LYS A 110 15.50 15.98 29.30
C LYS A 110 14.22 15.78 28.49
N HIS A 111 14.32 16.05 27.20
CA HIS A 111 13.29 15.70 26.23
C HIS A 111 13.55 14.32 25.64
N PHE A 112 12.48 13.62 25.24
CA PHE A 112 12.56 12.30 24.62
C PHE A 112 11.78 12.21 23.31
N ALA A 113 12.19 11.26 22.46
CA ALA A 113 11.48 10.85 21.25
C ALA A 113 10.97 9.44 21.46
N TYR A 114 9.65 9.27 21.37
CA TYR A 114 9.00 7.98 21.51
C TYR A 114 8.52 7.46 20.15
N ASP A 115 8.69 6.18 19.87
CA ASP A 115 8.23 5.57 18.61
C ASP A 115 6.71 5.38 18.57
N GLY A 116 6.03 5.48 19.72
CA GLY A 116 4.59 5.28 19.86
C GLY A 116 4.20 3.87 20.30
N GLU A 117 5.18 2.97 20.49
CA GLU A 117 4.99 1.57 20.83
C GLU A 117 5.80 1.13 22.05
N LYS A 118 7.13 1.03 21.94
CA LYS A 118 8.00 0.46 22.99
C LYS A 118 9.36 1.12 23.12
N SER A 119 9.75 2.00 22.21
CA SER A 119 11.11 2.54 22.16
C SER A 119 11.10 4.03 22.41
N LEU A 120 11.86 4.46 23.41
CA LEU A 120 12.07 5.86 23.77
C LEU A 120 13.55 6.20 23.67
N PHE A 121 13.86 7.38 23.17
CA PHE A 121 15.23 7.84 22.94
C PHE A 121 15.48 9.21 23.57
N THR A 122 16.64 9.37 24.20
CA THR A 122 17.10 10.64 24.80
C THR A 122 18.53 10.96 24.38
N LEU A 123 18.92 12.23 24.56
CA LEU A 123 20.31 12.64 24.56
C LEU A 123 20.93 12.32 25.92
N GLY A 124 21.95 11.46 25.92
CA GLY A 124 22.56 10.99 27.17
C GLY A 124 21.64 10.09 28.00
N SER A 125 22.18 9.52 29.07
CA SER A 125 21.45 8.61 29.95
C SER A 125 20.71 9.36 31.06
N PHE A 126 19.57 8.85 31.52
CA PHE A 126 19.02 9.20 32.83
C PHE A 126 19.96 8.69 33.93
N GLN A 127 19.92 9.28 35.11
CA GLN A 127 20.69 8.83 36.27
C GLN A 127 20.33 7.40 36.68
N ARG A 128 19.04 7.04 36.59
CA ARG A 128 18.54 5.69 36.89
C ARG A 128 18.35 4.87 35.63
N LYS A 129 18.74 3.59 35.69
CA LYS A 129 18.51 2.62 34.60
C LYS A 129 17.04 2.20 34.47
N LYS A 130 16.26 2.31 35.54
CA LYS A 130 14.83 2.04 35.57
C LYS A 130 14.11 3.20 36.24
N LEU A 131 13.07 3.71 35.59
CA LEU A 131 12.19 4.75 36.08
C LEU A 131 10.76 4.21 36.06
N GLU A 132 10.00 4.47 37.11
CA GLU A 132 8.60 4.07 37.23
C GLU A 132 7.77 5.28 37.61
N PHE A 133 6.71 5.53 36.84
CA PHE A 133 5.81 6.65 37.05
C PHE A 133 4.38 6.17 37.13
N THR A 134 3.57 6.92 37.87
CA THR A 134 2.13 6.68 37.93
C THR A 134 1.41 7.92 37.43
N ILE A 135 0.64 7.78 36.35
CA ILE A 135 -0.14 8.87 35.79
C ILE A 135 -1.62 8.59 35.85
N VAL A 136 -2.41 9.65 36.00
CA VAL A 136 -3.86 9.58 35.96
C VAL A 136 -4.33 10.14 34.62
N VAL A 137 -5.01 9.31 33.83
CA VAL A 137 -5.56 9.69 32.52
C VAL A 137 -7.08 9.67 32.56
N GLU A 138 -7.67 10.85 32.45
CA GLU A 138 -9.10 11.03 32.20
C GLU A 138 -9.43 10.67 30.73
N ASP A 139 -10.52 9.94 30.53
CA ASP A 139 -11.06 9.51 29.23
C ASP A 139 -10.15 8.65 28.31
N LEU A 140 -9.80 7.44 28.79
CA LEU A 140 -9.28 6.39 27.92
C LEU A 140 -10.40 5.49 27.39
N SER A 141 -10.75 5.63 26.11
CA SER A 141 -11.61 4.70 25.37
C SER A 141 -10.92 3.33 25.21
N SER A 142 -11.03 2.46 26.22
CA SER A 142 -10.38 1.13 26.20
C SER A 142 -11.29 0.05 25.60
N ASN A 143 -10.82 -0.59 24.54
CA ASN A 143 -11.17 -1.97 24.20
C ASN A 143 -10.59 -2.89 25.29
N ARG A 144 -11.40 -3.60 26.09
CA ARG A 144 -10.89 -4.79 26.81
C ARG A 144 -11.59 -6.06 26.31
N THR A 145 -10.80 -7.06 25.96
CA THR A 145 -11.17 -8.48 25.90
C THR A 145 -10.95 -9.07 27.29
N ALA A 146 -11.99 -9.63 27.91
CA ALA A 146 -11.86 -10.43 29.14
C ALA A 146 -12.24 -11.88 28.81
N ARG A 147 -11.28 -12.79 29.04
CA ARG A 147 -11.51 -14.24 29.15
C ARG A 147 -11.89 -14.59 30.59
N ASN A 148 -12.55 -15.72 30.70
CA ASN A 148 -13.32 -16.21 31.83
C ASN A 148 -12.50 -16.35 33.12
N ASP A 149 -13.02 -15.84 34.22
CA ASP A 149 -12.89 -16.45 35.55
C ASP A 149 -14.30 -16.66 36.09
N SER A 150 -14.60 -17.90 36.45
CA SER A 150 -15.81 -18.28 37.16
C SER A 150 -15.66 -17.91 38.64
N PRO A 151 -16.72 -17.43 39.31
CA PRO A 151 -16.66 -17.10 40.73
C PRO A 151 -16.85 -18.34 41.60
N GLY A 152 -15.90 -18.59 42.51
CA GLY A 152 -16.17 -19.34 43.74
C GLY A 152 -16.79 -18.38 44.76
N GLY A 153 -17.89 -18.81 45.40
CA GLY A 153 -18.61 -18.04 46.41
C GLY A 153 -17.81 -17.87 47.70
N ASP A 154 -18.09 -16.81 48.46
CA ASP A 154 -19.02 -16.83 49.58
C ASP A 154 -19.09 -15.44 50.27
N GLY A 155 -20.24 -15.10 50.85
CA GLY A 155 -20.34 -14.26 52.07
C GLY A 155 -20.26 -12.73 51.96
N SER A 156 -21.44 -12.10 51.95
CA SER A 156 -21.85 -10.68 52.12
C SER A 156 -21.32 -9.94 53.40
N PRO A 157 -21.74 -8.69 53.73
CA PRO A 157 -21.76 -7.42 52.98
C PRO A 157 -21.32 -6.15 53.79
N SER A 158 -20.91 -5.10 53.05
CA SER A 158 -21.16 -3.64 53.25
C SER A 158 -20.86 -2.91 54.59
N GLU A 159 -19.93 -1.94 54.51
CA GLU A 159 -20.14 -0.57 55.01
C GLU A 159 -20.20 0.39 53.81
N GLY A 160 -21.39 0.56 53.25
CA GLY A 160 -21.71 1.78 52.52
C GLY A 160 -22.03 2.85 53.53
N ASP A 161 -21.12 3.81 53.74
CA ASP A 161 -21.49 5.21 53.97
C ASP A 161 -20.25 6.10 54.08
N ARG A 162 -19.88 6.74 52.96
CA ARG A 162 -19.90 8.20 52.88
C ARG A 162 -19.42 8.71 51.51
N LYS A 163 -20.29 9.56 50.94
CA LYS A 163 -20.05 10.56 49.87
C LYS A 163 -20.11 10.09 48.42
N ARG A 164 -21.34 10.19 47.90
CA ARG A 164 -21.62 10.63 46.53
C ARG A 164 -21.09 12.05 46.29
N MET A 165 -20.27 12.22 45.26
CA MET A 165 -20.21 13.42 44.43
C MET A 165 -19.74 12.97 43.05
N ARG A 166 -20.41 13.44 41.97
CA ARG A 166 -20.10 13.26 40.53
C ARG A 166 -19.30 12.00 40.20
N ARG A 167 -19.83 10.97 39.50
CA ARG A 167 -18.89 10.08 38.78
C ARG A 167 -18.31 10.92 37.64
N PRO A 168 -17.08 11.44 37.75
CA PRO A 168 -16.45 12.21 36.70
C PRO A 168 -15.99 11.19 35.65
N SER A 169 -15.36 11.66 34.58
CA SER A 169 -14.54 10.81 33.71
C SER A 169 -13.85 9.70 34.54
N ARG A 170 -13.94 8.44 34.10
CA ARG A 170 -13.21 7.33 34.75
C ARG A 170 -11.72 7.57 34.51
N SER A 171 -11.12 8.35 35.39
CA SER A 171 -9.69 8.52 35.53
C SER A 171 -9.09 7.13 35.72
N LYS A 172 -8.21 6.73 34.80
CA LYS A 172 -7.47 5.49 34.92
C LYS A 172 -6.06 5.80 35.36
N VAL A 173 -5.62 5.11 36.39
CA VAL A 173 -4.23 5.12 36.81
C VAL A 173 -3.46 4.16 35.91
N ILE A 174 -2.34 4.63 35.37
CA ILE A 174 -1.45 3.86 34.51
C ILE A 174 -0.06 3.92 35.11
N ARG A 175 0.55 2.75 35.28
CA ARG A 175 1.95 2.61 35.63
C ARG A 175 2.78 2.59 34.36
N VAL A 176 3.78 3.46 34.30
CA VAL A 176 4.71 3.63 33.19
C VAL A 176 6.08 3.18 33.65
N GLU A 177 6.66 2.19 33.00
CA GLU A 177 8.01 1.71 33.28
C GLU A 177 8.92 2.07 32.10
N ILE A 178 10.01 2.80 32.37
CA ILE A 178 11.04 3.17 31.39
C ILE A 178 12.35 2.51 31.82
N SER A 179 12.85 1.59 31.00
CA SER A 179 14.03 0.77 31.30
C SER A 179 15.12 0.95 30.25
N TYR A 180 16.35 1.23 30.67
CA TYR A 180 17.50 1.39 29.78
C TYR A 180 17.77 0.12 28.99
N ALA A 181 17.99 0.26 27.68
CA ALA A 181 18.23 -0.85 26.76
C ALA A 181 19.63 -0.78 26.14
N ALA A 182 19.98 0.33 25.48
CA ALA A 182 21.21 0.43 24.70
C ALA A 182 21.73 1.87 24.54
N LYS A 183 23.01 1.97 24.16
CA LYS A 183 23.67 3.20 23.70
C LYS A 183 23.92 3.10 22.21
N ILE A 184 23.56 4.14 21.46
CA ILE A 184 23.76 4.23 20.02
C ILE A 184 24.70 5.40 19.75
N PRO A 185 25.96 5.17 19.34
CA PRO A 185 26.93 6.24 19.13
C PRO A 185 26.51 7.19 17.99
N MET A 186 26.49 8.49 18.24
CA MET A 186 26.24 9.50 17.18
C MET A 186 27.36 9.51 16.14
N GLN A 187 28.58 9.16 16.55
CA GLN A 187 29.74 9.02 15.69
C GLN A 187 29.53 8.03 14.54
N ALA A 188 28.61 7.06 14.68
CA ALA A 188 28.22 6.15 13.61
C ALA A 188 27.69 6.89 12.36
N ILE A 189 26.99 8.02 12.56
CA ILE A 189 26.53 8.89 11.46
C ILE A 189 27.73 9.54 10.78
N ALA A 190 28.63 10.15 11.55
CA ALA A 190 29.81 10.82 11.02
C ALA A 190 30.77 9.86 10.28
N ASN A 191 30.90 8.62 10.75
CA ASN A 191 31.71 7.59 10.11
C ASN A 191 31.07 7.12 8.79
N ALA A 192 29.76 6.89 8.77
CA ALA A 192 29.03 6.52 7.55
C ALA A 192 29.12 7.61 6.47
N LEU A 193 29.09 8.90 6.86
CA LEU A 193 29.29 10.01 5.93
C LEU A 193 30.71 10.07 5.35
N ARG A 194 31.71 9.49 6.03
CA ARG A 194 33.08 9.30 5.51
C ARG A 194 33.26 8.01 4.71
N GLY A 195 32.18 7.23 4.51
CA GLY A 195 32.22 5.96 3.80
C GLY A 195 32.63 4.76 4.64
N GLN A 196 32.66 4.87 5.97
CA GLN A 196 32.92 3.76 6.88
C GLN A 196 31.60 3.11 7.29
N GLU A 197 31.37 1.85 6.90
CA GLU A 197 30.20 1.11 7.36
C GLU A 197 30.27 0.87 8.87
N THR A 198 29.17 1.15 9.57
CA THR A 198 29.01 0.86 11.00
C THR A 198 27.66 0.17 11.20
N GLU A 199 27.61 -0.82 12.09
CA GLU A 199 26.38 -1.56 12.40
C GLU A 199 25.29 -0.64 12.99
N HIS A 200 25.69 0.40 13.73
CA HIS A 200 24.80 1.35 14.39
C HIS A 200 24.26 2.47 13.50
N PHE A 201 24.73 2.63 12.26
CA PHE A 201 24.30 3.73 11.40
C PHE A 201 22.78 3.72 11.15
N GLN A 202 22.21 2.56 10.84
CA GLN A 202 20.77 2.42 10.59
C GLN A 202 19.93 2.74 11.83
N GLU A 203 20.42 2.33 13.01
CA GLU A 203 19.77 2.64 14.29
C GLU A 203 19.81 4.13 14.59
N ALA A 204 20.96 4.78 14.42
CA ALA A 204 21.12 6.21 14.62
C ALA A 204 20.21 7.02 13.68
N MET A 205 20.14 6.64 12.40
CA MET A 205 19.20 7.25 11.44
C MET A 205 17.74 7.04 11.84
N ARG A 206 17.39 5.85 12.33
CA ARG A 206 16.05 5.55 12.85
C ARG A 206 15.70 6.44 14.03
N VAL A 207 16.63 6.74 14.94
CA VAL A 207 16.39 7.68 16.04
C VAL A 207 15.96 9.03 15.49
N LEU A 208 16.74 9.61 14.55
CA LEU A 208 16.41 10.92 13.95
C LEU A 208 15.03 10.93 13.28
N ASP A 209 14.70 9.87 12.56
CA ASP A 209 13.40 9.66 11.93
C ASP A 209 12.24 9.54 12.94
N ILE A 210 12.50 9.05 14.16
CA ILE A 210 11.50 9.02 15.24
C ILE A 210 11.28 10.43 15.81
N ILE A 211 12.31 11.29 15.85
CA ILE A 211 12.18 12.69 16.30
C ILE A 211 11.19 13.44 15.41
N LEU A 212 11.35 13.36 14.08
CA LEU A 212 10.42 13.97 13.12
C LEU A 212 8.99 13.47 13.33
N ARG A 213 8.85 12.18 13.61
CA ARG A 213 7.56 11.54 13.82
C ARG A 213 6.92 11.94 15.15
N GLN A 214 7.70 12.15 16.21
CA GLN A 214 7.23 12.73 17.47
C GLN A 214 6.76 14.17 17.25
N ASN A 215 7.56 14.99 16.56
CA ASN A 215 7.20 16.37 16.24
C ASN A 215 5.86 16.45 15.48
N ALA A 216 5.67 15.62 14.45
CA ALA A 216 4.42 15.55 13.71
C ALA A 216 3.24 15.04 14.57
N ALA A 217 3.48 14.09 15.49
CA ALA A 217 2.47 13.60 16.42
C ALA A 217 1.95 14.71 17.34
N ASN A 218 2.87 15.52 17.88
CA ASN A 218 2.54 16.65 18.76
C ASN A 218 1.70 17.71 18.05
N GLN A 219 1.82 17.83 16.73
CA GLN A 219 0.99 18.70 15.88
C GLN A 219 -0.36 18.08 15.47
N GLY A 220 -0.72 16.91 16.02
CA GLY A 220 -1.99 16.24 15.72
C GLY A 220 -2.06 15.62 14.32
N CYS A 221 -0.92 15.31 13.69
CA CYS A 221 -0.91 14.65 12.39
C CYS A 221 -1.38 13.18 12.47
N LEU A 222 -2.05 12.73 11.42
CA LEU A 222 -2.13 11.30 11.12
C LEU A 222 -0.76 10.83 10.63
N LEU A 223 -0.22 9.82 11.29
CA LEU A 223 1.08 9.24 10.98
C LEU A 223 0.90 7.94 10.19
N VAL A 224 1.48 7.86 9.00
CA VAL A 224 1.53 6.63 8.19
C VAL A 224 2.99 6.38 7.80
N ARG A 225 3.66 5.48 8.53
CA ARG A 225 5.11 5.25 8.42
C ARG A 225 5.86 6.56 8.67
N GLN A 226 6.64 7.06 7.70
CA GLN A 226 7.34 8.34 7.73
C GLN A 226 6.62 9.44 6.93
N SER A 227 5.30 9.29 6.72
CA SER A 227 4.46 10.33 6.12
C SER A 227 3.47 10.90 7.12
N PHE A 228 3.31 12.22 7.10
CA PHE A 228 2.54 12.99 8.07
C PHE A 228 1.42 13.78 7.38
N PHE A 229 0.19 13.65 7.90
CA PHE A 229 -1.02 14.17 7.28
C PHE A 229 -1.79 15.06 8.26
N HIS A 230 -1.90 16.34 7.93
CA HIS A 230 -2.57 17.33 8.77
C HIS A 230 -4.08 17.34 8.56
N ASN A 231 -4.83 17.63 9.64
CA ASN A 231 -6.28 17.80 9.59
C ASN A 231 -6.64 19.19 9.04
N ASN A 232 -6.37 19.44 7.76
CA ASN A 232 -6.72 20.67 7.09
C ASN A 232 -7.61 20.35 5.88
N PRO A 233 -8.85 20.87 5.80
CA PRO A 233 -9.74 20.66 4.67
C PRO A 233 -9.12 20.99 3.30
N ARG A 234 -8.19 21.96 3.22
CA ARG A 234 -7.46 22.29 1.98
C ARG A 234 -6.57 21.15 1.45
N ASN A 235 -6.24 20.18 2.31
CA ASN A 235 -5.46 19.00 1.93
C ASN A 235 -6.34 17.83 1.48
N PHE A 236 -7.67 17.95 1.57
CA PHE A 236 -8.58 16.86 1.26
C PHE A 236 -9.10 16.96 -0.18
N ALA A 237 -9.28 15.80 -0.80
CA ALA A 237 -9.80 15.66 -2.15
C ALA A 237 -10.83 14.54 -2.20
N ASP A 238 -12.09 14.85 -2.48
CA ASP A 238 -13.17 13.85 -2.50
C ASP A 238 -12.94 12.82 -3.63
N LEU A 239 -12.91 11.53 -3.30
CA LEU A 239 -12.72 10.45 -4.28
C LEU A 239 -14.05 9.77 -4.67
N GLY A 240 -15.16 10.15 -4.03
CA GLY A 240 -16.45 9.47 -4.10
C GLY A 240 -16.53 8.28 -3.14
N GLY A 241 -17.74 7.78 -2.89
CA GLY A 241 -17.95 6.59 -2.05
C GLY A 241 -17.67 6.79 -0.56
N GLY A 242 -17.73 8.04 -0.07
CA GLY A 242 -17.40 8.37 1.32
C GLY A 242 -15.89 8.36 1.63
N VAL A 243 -15.03 8.34 0.61
CA VAL A 243 -13.56 8.30 0.76
C VAL A 243 -12.94 9.58 0.22
N MET A 244 -11.95 10.12 0.92
CA MET A 244 -11.18 11.29 0.51
C MET A 244 -9.69 10.97 0.41
N GLY A 245 -8.99 11.56 -0.54
CA GLY A 245 -7.54 11.67 -0.53
C GLY A 245 -7.12 12.76 0.45
N CYS A 246 -6.11 12.51 1.27
CA CYS A 246 -5.52 13.46 2.19
C CYS A 246 -4.05 13.67 1.82
N ARG A 247 -3.73 14.88 1.38
CA ARG A 247 -2.35 15.29 1.08
C ARG A 247 -1.57 15.53 2.37
N GLY A 248 -0.31 15.17 2.33
CA GLY A 248 0.68 15.34 3.39
C GLY A 248 2.07 15.28 2.78
N PHE A 249 3.06 14.91 3.57
CA PHE A 249 4.43 14.78 3.09
C PHE A 249 5.13 13.60 3.77
N HIS A 250 6.02 12.95 3.04
CA HIS A 250 7.04 12.05 3.54
C HIS A 250 8.21 12.89 4.06
N SER A 251 8.86 12.48 5.14
CA SER A 251 10.05 13.13 5.68
C SER A 251 10.96 12.08 6.30
N SER A 252 12.22 12.00 5.86
CA SER A 252 13.20 11.06 6.42
C SER A 252 14.63 11.58 6.24
N PHE A 253 15.48 11.34 7.23
CA PHE A 253 16.91 11.63 7.11
C PHE A 253 17.60 10.62 6.19
N ARG A 254 18.58 11.09 5.42
CA ARG A 254 19.37 10.30 4.47
C ARG A 254 20.84 10.74 4.52
N ALA A 255 21.75 9.78 4.54
CA ALA A 255 23.15 10.05 4.22
C ALA A 255 23.30 10.21 2.71
N THR A 256 24.00 11.27 2.30
CA THR A 256 24.34 11.58 0.92
C THR A 256 25.83 11.84 0.82
N GLN A 257 26.38 11.90 -0.40
CA GLN A 257 27.78 12.26 -0.60
C GLN A 257 28.13 13.65 -0.06
N SER A 258 27.16 14.57 -0.03
CA SER A 258 27.33 15.93 0.50
C SER A 258 27.09 16.03 2.01
N GLY A 259 26.89 14.89 2.70
CA GLY A 259 26.57 14.86 4.13
C GLY A 259 25.15 14.38 4.43
N LEU A 260 24.70 14.66 5.66
CA LEU A 260 23.34 14.33 6.09
C LEU A 260 22.33 15.26 5.43
N SER A 261 21.18 14.72 5.05
CA SER A 261 20.11 15.48 4.41
C SER A 261 18.74 15.01 4.87
N LEU A 262 17.79 15.94 4.95
CA LEU A 262 16.38 15.62 5.13
C LEU A 262 15.73 15.51 3.74
N ASN A 263 15.29 14.31 3.37
CA ASN A 263 14.49 14.10 2.17
C ASN A 263 13.01 14.33 2.52
N MET A 264 12.33 15.20 1.78
CA MET A 264 10.88 15.40 1.90
C MET A 264 10.18 15.32 0.55
N ASP A 265 9.06 14.61 0.45
CA ASP A 265 8.25 14.57 -0.77
C ASP A 265 6.77 14.63 -0.44
N VAL A 266 5.94 15.06 -1.40
CA VAL A 266 4.50 15.07 -1.21
C VAL A 266 3.97 13.64 -1.19
N SER A 267 3.09 13.35 -0.24
CA SER A 267 2.45 12.05 -0.08
C SER A 267 0.94 12.22 -0.01
N THR A 268 0.19 11.25 -0.52
CA THR A 268 -1.27 11.23 -0.40
C THR A 268 -1.70 9.90 0.21
N THR A 269 -2.45 9.97 1.31
CA THR A 269 -3.12 8.81 1.90
C THR A 269 -4.62 8.90 1.69
N MET A 270 -5.35 7.83 2.03
CA MET A 270 -6.80 7.77 1.91
C MET A 270 -7.40 7.85 3.31
N ILE A 271 -8.41 8.69 3.48
CA ILE A 271 -9.16 8.84 4.72
C ILE A 271 -10.65 8.68 4.48
N VAL A 272 -11.36 8.27 5.53
CA VAL A 272 -12.82 8.28 5.57
C VAL A 272 -13.31 9.73 5.62
N LYS A 273 -14.37 10.05 4.88
CA LYS A 273 -15.03 11.36 4.94
C LYS A 273 -15.62 11.57 6.34
N PRO A 274 -15.17 12.58 7.11
CA PRO A 274 -15.77 12.88 8.41
C PRO A 274 -17.19 13.43 8.23
N GLY A 275 -18.01 13.30 9.27
CA GLY A 275 -19.42 13.72 9.25
C GLY A 275 -20.37 12.60 9.68
N PRO A 276 -21.70 12.79 9.56
CA PRO A 276 -22.69 11.82 10.01
C PRO A 276 -22.46 10.43 9.41
N VAL A 277 -22.53 9.39 10.25
CA VAL A 277 -22.28 8.00 9.80
C VAL A 277 -23.23 7.60 8.67
N VAL A 278 -24.49 8.03 8.73
CA VAL A 278 -25.50 7.75 7.70
C VAL A 278 -25.06 8.27 6.32
N ASN A 279 -24.55 9.51 6.24
CA ASN A 279 -24.12 10.11 4.98
C ASN A 279 -22.94 9.35 4.36
N PHE A 280 -22.03 8.85 5.19
CA PHE A 280 -20.95 7.99 4.74
C PHE A 280 -21.49 6.66 4.18
N LEU A 281 -22.46 6.02 4.84
CA LEU A 281 -23.06 4.77 4.36
C LEU A 281 -23.80 4.95 3.04
N LEU A 282 -24.61 6.01 2.91
CA LEU A 282 -25.32 6.36 1.67
C LEU A 282 -24.33 6.50 0.51
N ALA A 283 -23.27 7.30 0.71
CA ALA A 283 -22.23 7.51 -0.29
C ALA A 283 -21.46 6.22 -0.61
N ASN A 284 -21.08 5.43 0.41
CA ASN A 284 -20.27 4.23 0.24
C ASN A 284 -21.01 3.11 -0.49
N GLN A 285 -22.31 2.99 -0.28
CA GLN A 285 -23.15 1.98 -0.93
C GLN A 285 -23.86 2.49 -2.20
N ASN A 286 -23.71 3.78 -2.52
CA ASN A 286 -24.36 4.43 -3.65
C ASN A 286 -25.89 4.31 -3.63
N VAL A 287 -26.47 4.54 -2.45
CA VAL A 287 -27.93 4.56 -2.22
C VAL A 287 -28.38 5.95 -1.80
N ARG A 288 -29.65 6.28 -2.01
CA ARG A 288 -30.19 7.63 -1.74
C ARG A 288 -30.84 7.72 -0.37
N GLU A 289 -31.55 6.67 0.02
CA GLU A 289 -32.34 6.63 1.25
C GLU A 289 -31.75 5.67 2.29
N PRO A 290 -31.79 6.00 3.60
CA PRO A 290 -31.26 5.13 4.65
C PRO A 290 -31.87 3.72 4.68
N HIS A 291 -33.14 3.56 4.30
CA HIS A 291 -33.82 2.26 4.23
C HIS A 291 -33.24 1.30 3.18
N GLN A 292 -32.48 1.82 2.20
CA GLN A 292 -31.83 1.03 1.16
C GLN A 292 -30.45 0.51 1.58
N ILE A 293 -29.98 0.85 2.78
CA ILE A 293 -28.65 0.45 3.27
C ILE A 293 -28.62 -1.06 3.50
N ASP A 294 -27.64 -1.72 2.88
CA ASP A 294 -27.27 -3.10 3.21
C ASP A 294 -26.46 -3.09 4.52
N TRP A 295 -27.12 -3.45 5.61
CA TRP A 295 -26.52 -3.44 6.96
C TRP A 295 -25.38 -4.46 7.12
N ASN A 296 -25.37 -5.54 6.34
CA ASN A 296 -24.27 -6.52 6.34
C ASN A 296 -23.00 -5.94 5.68
N LYS A 297 -23.14 -5.10 4.66
CA LYS A 297 -22.04 -4.29 4.12
C LYS A 297 -21.63 -3.19 5.10
N ALA A 298 -22.59 -2.47 5.70
CA ALA A 298 -22.33 -1.41 6.67
C ALA A 298 -21.50 -1.91 7.87
N LYS A 299 -21.89 -3.04 8.48
CA LYS A 299 -21.18 -3.69 9.61
C LYS A 299 -19.70 -3.93 9.30
N ARG A 300 -19.37 -4.35 8.06
CA ARG A 300 -17.98 -4.61 7.62
C ARG A 300 -17.17 -3.35 7.37
N VAL A 301 -17.80 -2.29 6.85
CA VAL A 301 -17.12 -1.03 6.51
C VAL A 301 -16.89 -0.17 7.77
N LEU A 302 -17.85 -0.13 8.70
CA LEU A 302 -17.77 0.66 9.92
C LEU A 302 -16.87 0.04 11.01
N LYS A 303 -16.63 -1.27 10.96
CA LYS A 303 -15.82 -1.98 11.97
C LYS A 303 -14.45 -1.32 12.15
N ASN A 304 -14.11 -1.01 13.41
CA ASN A 304 -12.89 -0.31 13.84
C ASN A 304 -12.78 1.17 13.48
N LEU A 305 -13.77 1.77 12.81
CA LEU A 305 -13.82 3.23 12.69
C LEU A 305 -14.17 3.85 14.05
N ARG A 306 -13.87 5.13 14.19
CA ARG A 306 -14.08 5.94 15.38
C ARG A 306 -15.17 6.97 15.08
N ILE A 307 -16.04 7.17 16.05
CA ILE A 307 -17.13 8.14 16.00
C ILE A 307 -17.07 9.03 17.23
N ASN A 308 -17.51 10.27 17.08
CA ASN A 308 -17.91 11.12 18.18
C ASN A 308 -19.44 11.06 18.31
N THR A 309 -19.93 11.04 19.54
CA THR A 309 -21.36 11.02 19.83
C THR A 309 -21.86 12.41 20.21
N ASN A 310 -22.88 12.90 19.50
CA ASN A 310 -23.37 14.26 19.69
C ASN A 310 -23.95 14.50 21.10
N HIS A 311 -24.49 13.47 21.75
CA HIS A 311 -25.12 13.57 23.07
C HIS A 311 -24.15 13.65 24.26
N SER A 312 -22.88 13.26 24.08
CA SER A 312 -21.89 13.16 25.15
C SER A 312 -20.50 13.67 24.77
N ASN A 313 -20.33 14.13 23.53
CA ASN A 313 -19.06 14.57 22.94
C ASN A 313 -17.89 13.60 23.21
N THR A 314 -18.20 12.30 23.22
CA THR A 314 -17.25 11.25 23.56
C THR A 314 -16.86 10.45 22.31
N GLU A 315 -15.56 10.21 22.15
CA GLU A 315 -15.05 9.40 21.03
C GLU A 315 -15.09 7.91 21.37
N TYR A 316 -15.73 7.13 20.49
CA TYR A 316 -15.80 5.68 20.60
C TYR A 316 -15.28 5.00 19.35
N LYS A 317 -14.68 3.82 19.54
CA LYS A 317 -14.39 2.88 18.46
C LYS A 317 -15.57 1.95 18.24
N ILE A 318 -16.04 1.86 17.00
CA ILE A 318 -17.13 0.97 16.58
C ILE A 318 -16.65 -0.48 16.65
N THR A 319 -17.38 -1.30 17.40
CA THR A 319 -17.16 -2.74 17.48
C THR A 319 -18.10 -3.55 16.58
N GLY A 320 -19.29 -3.00 16.28
CA GLY A 320 -20.26 -3.63 15.40
C GLY A 320 -21.54 -2.81 15.27
N LEU A 321 -22.60 -3.49 14.82
CA LEU A 321 -23.97 -3.01 14.79
C LEU A 321 -24.84 -3.98 15.60
N SER A 322 -25.93 -3.49 16.19
CA SER A 322 -26.93 -4.35 16.83
C SER A 322 -27.58 -5.26 15.81
N ASP A 323 -28.09 -6.41 16.28
CA ASP A 323 -28.81 -7.35 15.42
C ASP A 323 -30.30 -6.97 15.32
N LEU A 324 -30.83 -6.22 16.31
CA LEU A 324 -32.18 -5.65 16.32
C LEU A 324 -32.16 -4.13 16.05
N PRO A 325 -33.26 -3.55 15.50
CA PRO A 325 -33.41 -2.11 15.32
C PRO A 325 -33.52 -1.36 16.66
N CYS A 326 -33.30 -0.05 16.65
CA CYS A 326 -33.22 0.80 17.84
C CYS A 326 -34.49 0.75 18.72
N ASN A 327 -35.67 0.58 18.12
CA ASN A 327 -36.96 0.45 18.79
C ASN A 327 -37.23 -0.95 19.39
N GLN A 328 -36.40 -1.94 19.09
CA GLN A 328 -36.51 -3.31 19.62
C GLN A 328 -35.27 -3.73 20.42
N GLN A 329 -34.13 -3.08 20.20
CA GLN A 329 -32.90 -3.36 20.91
C GLN A 329 -33.03 -2.90 22.35
N THR A 330 -33.06 -3.84 23.29
CA THR A 330 -33.12 -3.56 24.73
C THR A 330 -31.74 -3.53 25.36
N PHE A 331 -31.65 -2.87 26.52
CA PHE A 331 -30.53 -3.00 27.46
C PHE A 331 -31.03 -2.80 28.89
N SER A 332 -30.33 -3.39 29.87
CA SER A 332 -30.70 -3.25 31.28
C SER A 332 -30.27 -1.89 31.83
N LEU A 333 -31.23 -1.04 32.16
CA LEU A 333 -31.05 0.24 32.83
C LEU A 333 -31.20 0.05 34.34
N LYS A 334 -30.14 0.30 35.11
CA LYS A 334 -30.24 0.31 36.57
C LYS A 334 -30.95 1.57 37.05
N GLN A 335 -32.14 1.42 37.59
CA GLN A 335 -32.84 2.54 38.22
C GLN A 335 -32.37 2.68 39.67
N LYS A 336 -32.36 3.91 40.20
CA LYS A 336 -32.25 4.14 41.64
C LYS A 336 -33.66 4.24 42.16
N SER A 337 -34.22 3.15 42.67
CA SER A 337 -35.42 3.26 43.50
C SER A 337 -35.00 3.69 44.90
N GLY A 338 -35.75 4.62 45.48
CA GLY A 338 -35.60 5.03 46.88
C GLY A 338 -36.26 4.00 47.78
N HIS A 339 -35.59 3.70 48.90
CA HIS A 339 -35.94 2.74 49.94
C HIS A 339 -35.75 1.26 49.57
N ASN A 340 -34.81 0.62 50.27
CA ASN A 340 -34.30 -0.75 50.13
C ASN A 340 -33.37 -0.94 48.93
N GLY A 341 -32.08 -1.17 49.22
CA GLY A 341 -30.95 -1.12 48.28
C GLY A 341 -30.90 -2.18 47.18
N ASP A 342 -32.05 -2.70 46.73
CA ASP A 342 -32.12 -3.54 45.55
C ASP A 342 -32.19 -2.66 44.29
N SER A 343 -31.24 -2.87 43.37
CA SER A 343 -31.22 -2.13 42.12
C SER A 343 -32.08 -2.87 41.10
N ASP A 344 -33.35 -2.51 40.99
CA ASP A 344 -34.20 -3.01 39.91
C ASP A 344 -33.61 -2.57 38.56
N ALA A 345 -33.23 -3.57 37.77
CA ALA A 345 -32.75 -3.39 36.42
C ALA A 345 -33.94 -3.51 35.48
N ILE A 346 -34.37 -2.38 34.93
CA ILE A 346 -35.47 -2.34 33.97
C ILE A 346 -34.88 -2.57 32.58
N GLU A 347 -35.44 -3.51 31.82
CA GLU A 347 -35.17 -3.58 30.39
C GLU A 347 -35.93 -2.46 29.68
N ILE A 348 -35.19 -1.62 28.96
CA ILE A 348 -35.74 -0.53 28.16
C ILE A 348 -35.12 -0.59 26.76
N THR A 349 -35.89 -0.21 25.75
CA THR A 349 -35.34 -0.10 24.39
C THR A 349 -34.37 1.08 24.29
N VAL A 350 -33.42 1.01 23.36
CA VAL A 350 -32.50 2.11 23.09
C VAL A 350 -33.28 3.35 22.66
N TYR A 351 -34.32 3.18 21.83
CA TYR A 351 -35.17 4.27 21.39
C TYR A 351 -35.86 4.99 22.56
N GLU A 352 -36.57 4.25 23.43
CA GLU A 352 -37.26 4.84 24.59
C GLU A 352 -36.27 5.52 25.54
N TYR A 353 -35.09 4.94 25.77
CA TYR A 353 -34.09 5.59 26.60
C TYR A 353 -33.64 6.95 26.04
N PHE A 354 -33.37 7.06 24.74
CA PHE A 354 -32.95 8.33 24.16
C PHE A 354 -34.10 9.34 24.06
N VAL A 355 -35.31 8.90 23.70
CA VAL A 355 -36.47 9.79 23.53
C VAL A 355 -37.10 10.18 24.86
N ASN A 356 -37.43 9.19 25.71
CA ASN A 356 -38.19 9.42 26.94
C ASN A 356 -37.29 9.81 28.11
N ASN A 357 -36.12 9.18 28.28
CA ASN A 357 -35.24 9.45 29.43
C ASN A 357 -34.18 10.54 29.16
N ARG A 358 -33.72 10.69 27.90
CA ARG A 358 -32.73 11.72 27.53
C ARG A 358 -33.34 12.91 26.81
N HIS A 359 -34.62 12.86 26.43
CA HIS A 359 -35.32 13.92 25.70
C HIS A 359 -34.63 14.29 24.38
N ILE A 360 -34.05 13.30 23.70
CA ILE A 360 -33.42 13.44 22.38
C ILE A 360 -34.36 12.82 21.35
N LYS A 361 -34.98 13.66 20.53
CA LYS A 361 -35.79 13.20 19.40
C LYS A 361 -34.91 12.47 18.39
N LEU A 362 -35.33 11.28 17.97
CA LEU A 362 -34.71 10.49 16.91
C LEU A 362 -35.66 10.52 15.70
N GLU A 363 -35.23 11.09 14.59
CA GLU A 363 -36.09 11.29 13.42
C GLU A 363 -36.21 10.05 12.53
N TYR A 364 -35.12 9.29 12.39
CA TYR A 364 -35.09 8.15 11.46
C TYR A 364 -34.40 6.91 12.04
N SER A 365 -33.77 6.99 13.21
CA SER A 365 -32.98 5.86 13.73
C SER A 365 -33.82 4.75 14.36
N ALA A 366 -35.13 4.94 14.57
CA ALA A 366 -36.00 3.99 15.26
C ALA A 366 -35.94 2.58 14.65
N ASP A 367 -36.06 2.49 13.32
CA ASP A 367 -36.11 1.23 12.57
C ASP A 367 -34.74 0.76 12.09
N PHE A 368 -33.65 1.40 12.53
CA PHE A 368 -32.29 1.07 12.11
C PHE A 368 -31.48 0.44 13.24
N PRO A 369 -30.47 -0.39 12.92
CA PRO A 369 -29.53 -0.89 13.90
C PRO A 369 -28.78 0.25 14.62
N CYS A 370 -28.51 0.03 15.90
CA CYS A 370 -27.63 0.89 16.68
C CYS A 370 -26.15 0.63 16.34
N ILE A 371 -25.32 1.66 16.52
CA ILE A 371 -23.87 1.50 16.56
C ILE A 371 -23.47 0.86 17.90
N ASN A 372 -22.76 -0.26 17.83
CA ASN A 372 -22.20 -0.91 19.02
C ASN A 372 -20.83 -0.33 19.31
N VAL A 373 -20.64 0.15 20.54
CA VAL A 373 -19.36 0.60 21.07
C VAL A 373 -19.03 -0.12 22.39
N GLY A 374 -17.80 0.01 22.87
CA GLY A 374 -17.38 -0.64 24.11
C GLY A 374 -16.99 -2.11 23.89
N LYS A 375 -17.14 -2.95 24.92
CA LYS A 375 -16.66 -4.35 24.86
C LYS A 375 -17.72 -5.25 24.22
N PRO A 376 -17.36 -6.30 23.45
CA PRO A 376 -18.34 -7.19 22.84
C PRO A 376 -19.35 -7.82 23.82
N LYS A 377 -18.90 -8.17 25.05
CA LYS A 377 -19.75 -8.75 26.11
C LYS A 377 -20.57 -7.71 26.90
N ARG A 378 -20.28 -6.41 26.73
CA ARG A 378 -20.96 -5.27 27.40
C ARG A 378 -20.96 -4.10 26.43
N ALA A 379 -21.70 -4.27 25.33
CA ALA A 379 -21.81 -3.25 24.31
C ALA A 379 -22.67 -2.09 24.84
N SER A 380 -22.33 -0.88 24.45
CA SER A 380 -23.23 0.26 24.54
C SER A 380 -23.80 0.50 23.14
N TYR A 381 -25.10 0.68 23.07
CA TYR A 381 -25.84 0.88 21.84
C TYR A 381 -26.12 2.37 21.67
N ILE A 382 -25.76 2.93 20.53
CA ILE A 382 -25.98 4.35 20.22
C ILE A 382 -26.77 4.44 18.91
N PRO A 383 -27.87 5.21 18.87
CA PRO A 383 -28.60 5.49 17.63
C PRO A 383 -27.69 6.07 16.55
N LEU A 384 -27.88 5.63 15.31
CA LEU A 384 -27.05 6.02 14.16
C LEU A 384 -26.98 7.54 13.97
N GLU A 385 -28.10 8.23 14.18
CA GLU A 385 -28.28 9.69 14.05
C GLU A 385 -27.44 10.50 15.03
N LEU A 386 -27.04 9.90 16.15
CA LEU A 386 -26.20 10.56 17.15
C LEU A 386 -24.70 10.34 16.90
N CYS A 387 -24.32 9.72 15.79
CA CYS A 387 -22.94 9.30 15.52
C CYS A 387 -22.31 10.06 14.33
N THR A 388 -21.15 10.66 14.58
CA THR A 388 -20.36 11.41 13.59
C THR A 388 -18.96 10.79 13.44
N LEU A 389 -18.54 10.44 12.23
CA LEU A 389 -17.18 9.95 11.94
C LEU A 389 -16.14 11.04 12.18
N VAL A 390 -15.10 10.70 12.95
CA VAL A 390 -13.97 11.58 13.26
C VAL A 390 -13.06 11.78 12.04
N SER A 391 -12.42 12.95 11.94
CA SER A 391 -11.45 13.24 10.86
C SER A 391 -10.16 12.40 10.94
N LEU A 392 -9.39 12.40 9.86
CA LEU A 392 -8.08 11.75 9.73
C LEU A 392 -8.07 10.23 10.03
N GLN A 393 -9.17 9.55 9.74
CA GLN A 393 -9.23 8.09 9.87
C GLN A 393 -8.84 7.42 8.57
N ARG A 394 -7.76 6.65 8.58
CA ARG A 394 -7.24 6.00 7.37
C ARG A 394 -8.25 4.99 6.80
N TYR A 395 -8.59 5.15 5.53
CA TYR A 395 -9.32 4.14 4.76
C TYR A 395 -8.34 3.09 4.25
N THR A 396 -8.49 1.83 4.70
CA THR A 396 -7.55 0.74 4.39
C THR A 396 -8.10 -0.30 3.43
N LYS A 397 -9.38 -0.17 3.03
CA LYS A 397 -10.01 -1.08 2.07
C LYS A 397 -9.57 -0.75 0.64
N ALA A 398 -9.71 -1.73 -0.26
CA ALA A 398 -9.41 -1.54 -1.66
C ALA A 398 -10.32 -0.44 -2.27
N LEU A 399 -9.71 0.48 -3.01
CA LEU A 399 -10.45 1.46 -3.79
C LEU A 399 -11.09 0.81 -5.02
N SER A 400 -12.27 1.33 -5.40
CA SER A 400 -12.85 1.09 -6.71
C SER A 400 -11.94 1.67 -7.80
N ASN A 401 -12.05 1.17 -9.02
CA ASN A 401 -11.20 1.65 -10.10
C ASN A 401 -11.45 3.14 -10.44
N GLN A 402 -12.69 3.62 -10.25
CA GLN A 402 -13.04 5.03 -10.38
C GLN A 402 -12.35 5.88 -9.30
N GLN A 403 -12.37 5.42 -8.04
CA GLN A 403 -11.66 6.10 -6.94
C GLN A 403 -10.15 6.11 -7.19
N ARG A 404 -9.55 5.02 -7.68
CA ARG A 404 -8.12 4.98 -8.05
C ARG A 404 -7.77 5.98 -9.14
N ALA A 405 -8.57 6.05 -10.20
CA ALA A 405 -8.37 7.01 -11.28
C ALA A 405 -8.50 8.46 -10.79
N SER A 406 -9.50 8.74 -9.95
CA SER A 406 -9.70 10.05 -9.30
C SER A 406 -8.51 10.41 -8.40
N LEU A 407 -7.99 9.47 -7.62
CA LEU A 407 -6.83 9.67 -6.75
C LEU A 407 -5.58 10.05 -7.54
N VAL A 408 -5.30 9.35 -8.64
CA VAL A 408 -4.15 9.65 -9.51
C VAL A 408 -4.28 11.04 -10.11
N GLU A 409 -5.45 11.38 -10.65
CA GLU A 409 -5.67 12.69 -11.27
C GLU A 409 -5.54 13.82 -10.24
N LYS A 410 -6.17 13.68 -9.07
CA LYS A 410 -6.17 14.69 -8.00
C LYS A 410 -4.85 14.79 -7.24
N SER A 411 -3.97 13.79 -7.34
CA SER A 411 -2.63 13.82 -6.75
C SER A 411 -1.56 14.34 -7.72
N ARG A 412 -1.93 14.59 -8.99
CA ARG A 412 -1.00 15.12 -9.98
C ARG A 412 -0.62 16.57 -9.64
N GLN A 413 0.67 16.85 -9.60
CA GLN A 413 1.21 18.17 -9.30
C GLN A 413 2.39 18.48 -10.22
N LYS A 414 2.49 19.73 -10.66
CA LYS A 414 3.68 20.20 -11.37
C LYS A 414 4.85 20.38 -10.39
N PRO A 415 6.12 20.32 -10.84
CA PRO A 415 7.28 20.49 -9.96
C PRO A 415 7.24 21.77 -9.12
N GLN A 416 6.86 22.91 -9.70
CA GLN A 416 6.79 24.19 -8.97
C GLN A 416 5.72 24.19 -7.87
N GLU A 417 4.54 23.64 -8.15
CA GLU A 417 3.47 23.47 -7.16
C GLU A 417 3.93 22.55 -6.02
N ARG A 418 4.63 21.46 -6.36
CA ARG A 418 5.21 20.53 -5.38
C ARG A 418 6.24 21.21 -4.49
N MET A 419 7.13 22.02 -5.06
CA MET A 419 8.11 22.80 -4.29
C MET A 419 7.43 23.79 -3.33
N GLY A 420 6.37 24.47 -3.77
CA GLY A 420 5.58 25.34 -2.90
C GLY A 420 4.97 24.59 -1.70
N VAL A 421 4.40 23.40 -1.95
CA VAL A 421 3.85 22.55 -0.88
C VAL A 421 4.93 22.11 0.12
N LEU A 422 6.11 21.72 -0.36
CA LEU A 422 7.21 21.31 0.52
C LEU A 422 7.80 22.47 1.32
N THR A 423 7.88 23.67 0.72
CA THR A 423 8.33 24.89 1.42
C THR A 423 7.38 25.24 2.56
N GLU A 424 6.06 25.19 2.31
CA GLU A 424 5.06 25.41 3.34
C GLU A 424 5.09 24.32 4.42
N ALA A 425 5.31 23.06 4.04
CA ALA A 425 5.49 21.98 5.01
C ALA A 425 6.71 22.23 5.91
N MET A 426 7.87 22.61 5.36
CA MET A 426 9.06 22.95 6.14
C MET A 426 8.79 24.10 7.12
N ARG A 427 8.16 25.17 6.65
CA ARG A 427 7.79 26.33 7.47
C ARG A 427 6.85 25.94 8.62
N ARG A 428 5.80 25.16 8.31
CA ARG A 428 4.79 24.76 9.29
C ARG A 428 5.32 23.83 10.36
N ASN A 429 6.13 22.84 9.98
CA ASN A 429 6.67 21.88 10.96
C ASN A 429 7.72 22.54 11.88
N ASN A 430 8.33 23.64 11.42
CA ASN A 430 9.27 24.44 12.20
C ASN A 430 10.31 23.56 12.93
N TYR A 431 10.96 22.64 12.19
CA TYR A 431 11.97 21.74 12.75
C TYR A 431 13.12 22.50 13.43
N GLY A 432 13.36 23.75 13.01
CA GLY A 432 14.31 24.64 13.63
C GLY A 432 13.97 25.02 15.08
N ALA A 433 12.72 24.85 15.54
CA ALA A 433 12.27 25.07 16.93
C ALA A 433 12.13 23.77 17.74
N ASP A 434 12.33 22.61 17.13
CA ASP A 434 12.24 21.33 17.81
C ASP A 434 13.36 21.19 18.86
N GLN A 435 12.98 21.06 20.13
CA GLN A 435 13.90 21.03 21.26
C GLN A 435 14.87 19.85 21.19
N MET A 436 14.41 18.72 20.66
CA MET A 436 15.22 17.53 20.56
C MET A 436 16.23 17.61 19.42
N LEU A 437 15.83 18.05 18.23
CA LEU A 437 16.79 18.30 17.15
C LEU A 437 17.86 19.33 17.58
N ARG A 438 17.45 20.39 18.28
CA ARG A 438 18.36 21.39 18.84
C ARG A 438 19.33 20.81 19.87
N SER A 439 18.85 20.00 20.82
CA SER A 439 19.71 19.41 21.85
C SER A 439 20.74 18.44 21.25
N PHE A 440 20.40 17.74 20.16
CA PHE A 440 21.34 16.92 19.39
C PHE A 440 22.28 17.73 18.49
N GLY A 441 22.21 19.07 18.50
CA GLY A 441 23.02 19.91 17.63
C GLY A 441 22.68 19.76 16.14
N ILE A 442 21.46 19.32 15.81
CA ILE A 442 20.97 19.12 14.45
C ILE A 442 20.21 20.36 14.00
N SER A 443 20.64 20.94 12.88
CA SER A 443 19.93 22.04 12.23
C SER A 443 19.62 21.69 10.78
N ILE A 444 18.40 21.95 10.34
CA ILE A 444 17.91 21.63 9.00
C ILE A 444 17.76 22.94 8.21
N GLY A 445 18.41 23.01 7.05
CA GLY A 445 18.26 24.12 6.12
C GLY A 445 16.85 24.18 5.53
N THR A 446 16.38 25.37 5.16
CA THR A 446 15.05 25.57 4.59
C THR A 446 15.03 25.66 3.07
N GLN A 447 16.21 25.68 2.45
CA GLN A 447 16.38 25.78 1.00
C GLN A 447 16.56 24.38 0.39
N PHE A 448 16.02 24.20 -0.81
CA PHE A 448 16.24 22.99 -1.59
C PHE A 448 17.72 22.85 -1.94
N THR A 449 18.29 21.66 -1.73
CA THR A 449 19.68 21.38 -2.06
C THR A 449 19.88 21.42 -3.58
N GLN A 450 20.78 22.30 -4.01
CA GLN A 450 21.24 22.41 -5.37
C GLN A 450 22.27 21.31 -5.67
N VAL A 451 22.14 20.65 -6.81
CA VAL A 451 23.08 19.62 -7.28
C VAL A 451 23.42 19.82 -8.75
N GLU A 452 24.60 19.38 -9.15
CA GLU A 452 25.00 19.35 -10.55
C GLU A 452 24.46 18.09 -11.24
N GLY A 453 23.53 18.29 -12.16
CA GLY A 453 23.02 17.28 -13.08
C GLY A 453 23.74 17.31 -14.42
N ARG A 454 23.49 16.28 -15.24
CA ARG A 454 23.95 16.23 -16.64
C ARG A 454 22.82 15.75 -17.53
N THR A 455 22.58 16.45 -18.63
CA THR A 455 21.67 16.00 -19.69
C THR A 455 22.46 15.15 -20.68
N LEU A 456 22.17 13.86 -20.74
CA LEU A 456 22.77 12.96 -21.72
C LEU A 456 22.15 13.20 -23.11
N PRO A 457 22.94 13.08 -24.20
CA PRO A 457 22.38 13.13 -25.54
C PRO A 457 21.42 11.96 -25.75
N ALA A 458 20.27 12.23 -26.37
CA ALA A 458 19.32 11.19 -26.71
C ALA A 458 19.94 10.20 -27.71
N PRO A 459 19.76 8.89 -27.54
CA PRO A 459 20.23 7.94 -28.53
C PRO A 459 19.45 8.09 -29.84
N LYS A 460 20.16 7.94 -30.96
CA LYS A 460 19.54 7.88 -32.29
C LYS A 460 18.84 6.54 -32.48
N LEU A 461 17.73 6.57 -33.20
CA LEU A 461 16.97 5.37 -33.55
C LEU A 461 17.12 5.07 -35.04
N LYS A 462 17.13 3.80 -35.40
CA LYS A 462 16.85 3.33 -36.75
C LYS A 462 15.37 2.99 -36.87
N VAL A 463 14.75 3.50 -37.94
CA VAL A 463 13.36 3.19 -38.33
C VAL A 463 13.35 2.46 -39.68
N GLY A 464 12.17 2.19 -40.24
CA GLY A 464 12.03 1.54 -41.55
C GLY A 464 12.81 2.26 -42.65
N ASN A 465 13.09 1.54 -43.74
CA ASN A 465 13.91 2.02 -44.87
C ASN A 465 15.36 2.41 -44.51
N GLY A 466 15.85 2.03 -43.33
CA GLY A 466 17.22 2.32 -42.88
C GLY A 466 17.44 3.77 -42.41
N GLU A 467 16.37 4.56 -42.30
CA GLU A 467 16.44 5.97 -41.90
C GLU A 467 16.84 6.14 -40.43
N ASP A 468 17.64 7.19 -40.16
CA ASP A 468 17.92 7.64 -38.81
C ASP A 468 16.84 8.59 -38.29
N PHE A 469 16.45 8.41 -37.04
CA PHE A 469 15.54 9.27 -36.30
C PHE A 469 16.24 9.84 -35.07
N PHE A 470 16.01 11.14 -34.81
CA PHE A 470 16.65 11.90 -33.74
C PHE A 470 15.59 12.34 -32.71
N PRO A 471 15.41 11.60 -31.60
CA PRO A 471 14.47 11.97 -30.55
C PRO A 471 14.80 13.34 -29.94
N ARG A 472 13.76 14.14 -29.64
CA ARG A 472 13.91 15.45 -29.00
C ARG A 472 13.07 15.51 -27.73
N GLY A 473 13.65 16.04 -26.65
CA GLY A 473 12.94 16.22 -25.37
C GLY A 473 12.35 14.91 -24.79
N GLY A 474 12.98 13.77 -25.08
CA GLY A 474 12.51 12.44 -24.64
C GLY A 474 11.22 11.97 -25.32
N ARG A 475 10.82 12.57 -26.45
CA ARG A 475 9.61 12.22 -27.20
C ARG A 475 9.91 12.03 -28.68
N TRP A 476 9.14 11.15 -29.30
CA TRP A 476 9.11 10.94 -30.75
C TRP A 476 7.77 10.33 -31.16
N ASN A 477 7.50 10.34 -32.46
CA ASN A 477 6.36 9.65 -33.07
C ASN A 477 6.80 9.01 -34.38
N PHE A 478 5.93 8.21 -34.98
CA PHE A 478 6.15 7.56 -36.28
C PHE A 478 5.48 8.32 -37.43
N ASN A 479 5.27 9.63 -37.32
CA ASN A 479 4.69 10.40 -38.42
C ASN A 479 5.62 10.33 -39.63
N ASN A 480 5.07 9.92 -40.78
CA ASN A 480 5.82 9.71 -42.03
C ASN A 480 7.02 8.74 -41.92
N LYS A 481 7.02 7.85 -40.93
CA LYS A 481 8.04 6.79 -40.74
C LYS A 481 7.42 5.40 -40.78
N GLN A 482 8.15 4.44 -41.32
CA GLN A 482 7.80 3.01 -41.31
C GLN A 482 8.51 2.25 -40.19
N LEU A 483 8.06 1.03 -39.91
CA LEU A 483 8.68 0.15 -38.91
C LEU A 483 9.92 -0.53 -39.50
N VAL A 484 10.88 -0.90 -38.64
CA VAL A 484 12.11 -1.59 -39.08
C VAL A 484 11.80 -2.99 -39.63
N GLU A 485 10.97 -3.75 -38.92
CA GLU A 485 10.48 -5.06 -39.33
C GLU A 485 8.96 -5.11 -39.13
N PRO A 486 8.19 -4.66 -40.13
CA PRO A 486 6.74 -4.73 -40.08
C PRO A 486 6.24 -6.16 -40.36
N MET A 487 5.36 -6.65 -39.48
CA MET A 487 4.67 -7.92 -39.65
C MET A 487 3.48 -7.79 -40.60
N GLN A 488 3.30 -8.82 -41.43
CA GLN A 488 2.15 -8.94 -42.33
C GLN A 488 0.99 -9.65 -41.64
N ILE A 489 -0.19 -9.02 -41.61
CA ILE A 489 -1.39 -9.54 -40.95
C ILE A 489 -2.34 -10.07 -42.02
N LYS A 490 -2.20 -11.36 -42.34
CA LYS A 490 -2.96 -12.03 -43.40
C LYS A 490 -4.25 -12.66 -42.88
N TRP A 491 -4.23 -13.15 -41.64
CA TRP A 491 -5.28 -13.97 -41.06
C TRP A 491 -5.62 -13.52 -39.64
N TRP A 492 -6.68 -12.73 -39.51
CA TRP A 492 -7.11 -12.13 -38.24
C TRP A 492 -8.63 -11.93 -38.20
N ALA A 493 -9.17 -11.73 -37.00
CA ALA A 493 -10.59 -11.46 -36.81
C ALA A 493 -10.85 -10.38 -35.76
N ILE A 494 -12.02 -9.76 -35.83
CA ILE A 494 -12.48 -8.76 -34.87
C ILE A 494 -13.52 -9.41 -33.94
N VAL A 495 -13.42 -9.13 -32.65
CA VAL A 495 -14.34 -9.62 -31.62
C VAL A 495 -14.93 -8.44 -30.87
N ASN A 496 -16.21 -8.19 -31.07
CA ASN A 496 -16.88 -6.99 -30.59
C ASN A 496 -17.82 -7.28 -29.41
N PHE A 497 -17.44 -6.77 -28.24
CA PHE A 497 -18.29 -6.72 -27.04
C PHE A 497 -18.93 -5.33 -26.85
N SER A 498 -18.70 -4.38 -27.77
CA SER A 498 -19.16 -2.99 -27.67
C SER A 498 -20.29 -2.71 -28.65
N ALA A 499 -21.41 -2.19 -28.16
CA ALA A 499 -22.55 -1.83 -28.99
C ALA A 499 -22.38 -0.52 -29.79
N ARG A 500 -21.26 0.22 -29.60
CA ARG A 500 -21.11 1.62 -30.08
C ARG A 500 -19.90 1.84 -31.01
N CYS A 501 -19.39 0.81 -31.66
CA CYS A 501 -18.21 0.92 -32.51
C CYS A 501 -18.56 0.79 -34.00
N ASP A 502 -18.15 1.75 -34.82
CA ASP A 502 -18.14 1.60 -36.28
C ASP A 502 -16.92 0.74 -36.67
N ILE A 503 -17.17 -0.56 -36.85
CA ILE A 503 -16.14 -1.55 -37.17
C ILE A 503 -15.58 -1.34 -38.58
N ARG A 504 -16.41 -0.89 -39.53
CA ARG A 504 -15.97 -0.67 -40.92
C ARG A 504 -14.97 0.47 -40.98
N SER A 505 -15.29 1.60 -40.37
CA SER A 505 -14.37 2.75 -40.27
C SER A 505 -13.10 2.39 -39.50
N LEU A 506 -13.22 1.65 -38.40
CA LEU A 506 -12.06 1.17 -37.65
C LEU A 506 -11.14 0.30 -38.50
N CYS A 507 -11.70 -0.66 -39.24
CA CYS A 507 -10.95 -1.57 -40.10
C CYS A 507 -10.21 -0.82 -41.21
N ASN A 508 -10.92 0.06 -41.93
CA ASN A 508 -10.32 0.89 -42.99
C ASN A 508 -9.18 1.76 -42.44
N ASN A 509 -9.36 2.36 -41.27
CA ASN A 509 -8.32 3.16 -40.63
C ASN A 509 -7.13 2.31 -40.17
N LEU A 510 -7.36 1.09 -39.68
CA LEU A 510 -6.31 0.17 -39.28
C LEU A 510 -5.45 -0.26 -40.48
N ILE A 511 -6.09 -0.62 -41.60
CA ILE A 511 -5.42 -1.01 -42.85
C ILE A 511 -4.62 0.17 -43.40
N ARG A 512 -5.27 1.34 -43.60
CA ARG A 512 -4.61 2.56 -44.08
C ARG A 512 -3.40 2.96 -43.21
N CYS A 513 -3.58 2.96 -41.89
CA CYS A 513 -2.47 3.26 -40.98
C CYS A 513 -1.40 2.18 -41.01
N GLY A 514 -1.76 0.91 -41.19
CA GLY A 514 -0.83 -0.21 -41.35
C GLY A 514 0.08 0.00 -42.55
N GLU A 515 -0.50 0.30 -43.72
CA GLU A 515 0.23 0.55 -44.96
C GLU A 515 1.22 1.71 -44.81
N MET A 516 0.79 2.82 -44.19
CA MET A 516 1.66 3.95 -43.86
C MET A 516 2.82 3.60 -42.89
N LYS A 517 2.78 2.44 -42.25
CA LYS A 517 3.84 1.91 -41.37
C LYS A 517 4.61 0.73 -41.98
N GLY A 518 4.32 0.38 -43.24
CA GLY A 518 4.92 -0.77 -43.94
C GLY A 518 4.28 -2.11 -43.57
N MET A 519 3.15 -2.13 -42.86
CA MET A 519 2.42 -3.34 -42.49
C MET A 519 1.27 -3.57 -43.48
N HIS A 520 1.32 -4.66 -44.25
CA HIS A 520 0.17 -5.10 -45.04
C HIS A 520 -0.82 -5.85 -44.13
N ILE A 521 -2.06 -5.38 -44.14
CA ILE A 521 -3.15 -5.92 -43.31
C ILE A 521 -4.29 -6.27 -44.24
N ASN A 522 -4.60 -7.56 -44.37
CA ASN A 522 -5.76 -8.02 -45.14
C ASN A 522 -7.06 -7.59 -44.44
N ASN A 523 -8.19 -7.64 -45.14
CA ASN A 523 -9.49 -7.56 -44.48
C ASN A 523 -9.63 -8.67 -43.41
N PRO A 524 -10.30 -8.39 -42.27
CA PRO A 524 -10.53 -9.40 -41.25
C PRO A 524 -11.36 -10.54 -41.84
N HIS A 525 -11.03 -11.76 -41.47
CA HIS A 525 -11.73 -12.94 -41.98
C HIS A 525 -13.19 -12.99 -41.52
N GLU A 526 -13.44 -12.61 -40.26
CA GLU A 526 -14.77 -12.59 -39.66
C GLU A 526 -14.84 -11.49 -38.60
N VAL A 527 -16.04 -10.95 -38.40
CA VAL A 527 -16.39 -10.06 -37.28
C VAL A 527 -17.37 -10.78 -36.38
N PHE A 528 -16.97 -11.02 -35.14
CA PHE A 528 -17.79 -11.70 -34.13
C PHE A 528 -18.49 -10.67 -33.25
N GLU A 529 -19.82 -10.67 -33.29
CA GLU A 529 -20.66 -9.78 -32.48
C GLU A 529 -21.23 -10.50 -31.27
N GLU A 530 -21.24 -9.81 -30.12
CA GLU A 530 -21.87 -10.35 -28.93
C GLU A 530 -23.40 -10.35 -29.05
N SER A 531 -24.01 -11.51 -28.84
CA SER A 531 -25.47 -11.63 -28.76
C SER A 531 -26.05 -10.81 -27.62
N ASN A 532 -27.13 -10.09 -27.91
CA ASN A 532 -27.85 -9.25 -26.95
C ASN A 532 -28.31 -10.03 -25.70
N GLN A 533 -28.57 -11.33 -25.84
CA GLN A 533 -29.04 -12.20 -24.75
C GLN A 533 -28.00 -12.32 -23.62
N PHE A 534 -26.71 -12.31 -23.96
CA PHE A 534 -25.64 -12.57 -22.98
C PHE A 534 -25.03 -11.30 -22.37
N ARG A 535 -25.42 -10.11 -22.83
CA ARG A 535 -24.83 -8.84 -22.36
C ARG A 535 -24.99 -8.60 -20.86
N ARG A 536 -26.01 -9.21 -20.25
CA ARG A 536 -26.30 -9.11 -18.81
C ARG A 536 -25.63 -10.20 -17.97
N GLU A 537 -25.01 -11.18 -18.62
CA GLU A 537 -24.30 -12.27 -17.94
C GLU A 537 -22.98 -11.80 -17.34
N ALA A 538 -22.43 -12.60 -16.43
CA ALA A 538 -21.10 -12.36 -15.89
C ALA A 538 -20.01 -12.44 -16.99
N ALA A 539 -19.01 -11.56 -16.92
CA ALA A 539 -17.93 -11.47 -17.91
C ALA A 539 -17.25 -12.80 -18.30
N PRO A 540 -16.94 -13.74 -17.37
CA PRO A 540 -16.37 -15.03 -17.75
C PRO A 540 -17.27 -15.85 -18.68
N ILE A 541 -18.59 -15.83 -18.46
CA ILE A 541 -19.57 -16.57 -19.28
C ILE A 541 -19.64 -15.95 -20.68
N ARG A 542 -19.72 -14.62 -20.74
CA ARG A 542 -19.72 -13.84 -22.00
C ARG A 542 -18.50 -14.19 -22.87
N VAL A 543 -17.32 -14.25 -22.27
CA VAL A 543 -16.07 -14.62 -22.96
C VAL A 543 -16.09 -16.07 -23.42
N GLU A 544 -16.53 -17.01 -22.59
CA GLU A 544 -16.56 -18.43 -22.96
C GLU A 544 -17.47 -18.66 -24.18
N ARG A 545 -18.68 -18.11 -24.16
CA ARG A 545 -19.64 -18.21 -25.27
C ARG A 545 -19.11 -17.59 -26.54
N MET A 546 -18.51 -16.40 -26.45
CA MET A 546 -17.89 -15.76 -27.61
C MET A 546 -16.78 -16.65 -28.19
N PHE A 547 -15.97 -17.27 -27.33
CA PHE A 547 -14.88 -18.13 -27.76
C PHE A 547 -15.37 -19.44 -28.40
N GLU A 548 -16.48 -20.01 -27.92
CA GLU A 548 -17.17 -21.15 -28.57
C GLU A 548 -17.60 -20.80 -30.00
N ILE A 549 -18.16 -19.61 -30.21
CA ILE A 549 -18.58 -19.14 -31.55
C ILE A 549 -17.35 -18.99 -32.46
N ILE A 550 -16.26 -18.39 -31.95
CA ILE A 550 -15.01 -18.22 -32.69
C ILE A 550 -14.45 -19.57 -33.12
N LYS A 551 -14.38 -20.55 -32.22
CA LYS A 551 -13.89 -21.90 -32.51
C LYS A 551 -14.73 -22.65 -33.54
N LYS A 552 -16.04 -22.44 -33.55
CA LYS A 552 -16.95 -23.09 -34.52
C LYS A 552 -16.82 -22.51 -35.92
N LYS A 553 -16.60 -21.20 -36.05
CA LYS A 553 -16.54 -20.51 -37.35
C LYS A 553 -15.15 -20.46 -37.96
N LEU A 554 -14.09 -20.38 -37.15
CA LEU A 554 -12.72 -20.33 -37.68
C LEU A 554 -12.17 -21.75 -37.88
N PRO A 555 -11.56 -22.05 -39.03
CA PRO A 555 -10.94 -23.35 -39.31
C PRO A 555 -9.70 -23.65 -38.45
N GLY A 556 -9.16 -22.63 -37.78
CA GLY A 556 -7.96 -22.75 -36.94
C GLY A 556 -7.64 -21.43 -36.22
N PRO A 557 -6.61 -21.41 -35.36
CA PRO A 557 -6.25 -20.23 -34.58
C PRO A 557 -5.76 -19.09 -35.50
N PRO A 558 -6.31 -17.87 -35.38
CA PRO A 558 -5.87 -16.73 -36.18
C PRO A 558 -4.52 -16.17 -35.69
N GLN A 559 -3.84 -15.39 -36.54
CA GLN A 559 -2.63 -14.66 -36.13
C GLN A 559 -2.95 -13.61 -35.06
N LEU A 560 -4.14 -13.01 -35.12
CA LEU A 560 -4.57 -11.96 -34.20
C LEU A 560 -6.09 -11.98 -34.00
N LEU A 561 -6.51 -11.80 -32.74
CA LEU A 561 -7.86 -11.35 -32.41
C LEU A 561 -7.83 -9.92 -31.89
N LEU A 562 -8.51 -9.00 -32.60
CA LEU A 562 -8.73 -7.63 -32.17
C LEU A 562 -10.04 -7.55 -31.38
N CYS A 563 -9.94 -7.45 -30.06
CA CYS A 563 -11.08 -7.40 -29.14
C CYS A 563 -11.49 -5.96 -28.86
N ILE A 564 -12.75 -5.61 -29.14
CA ILE A 564 -13.34 -4.30 -28.85
C ILE A 564 -14.13 -4.43 -27.53
N LEU A 565 -13.65 -3.73 -26.50
CA LEU A 565 -14.26 -3.76 -25.18
C LEU A 565 -15.39 -2.73 -25.07
N PRO A 566 -16.45 -3.02 -24.28
CA PRO A 566 -17.57 -2.10 -24.09
C PRO A 566 -17.18 -0.83 -23.34
N GLU A 567 -16.17 -0.91 -22.47
CA GLU A 567 -15.82 0.15 -21.53
C GLU A 567 -14.33 0.50 -21.61
N ARG A 568 -14.03 1.81 -21.67
CA ARG A 568 -12.66 2.33 -21.79
C ARG A 568 -11.80 2.05 -20.57
N LYS A 569 -12.37 2.22 -19.39
CA LYS A 569 -11.66 2.04 -18.13
C LYS A 569 -12.35 0.90 -17.40
N ASN A 570 -11.61 -0.17 -17.14
CA ASN A 570 -11.98 -1.25 -16.22
C ASN A 570 -13.04 -2.24 -16.71
N SER A 571 -13.06 -2.53 -18.01
CA SER A 571 -13.90 -3.61 -18.53
C SER A 571 -13.56 -4.94 -17.84
N ASP A 572 -14.56 -5.53 -17.22
CA ASP A 572 -14.54 -6.84 -16.56
C ASP A 572 -14.25 -8.01 -17.53
N ILE A 573 -14.53 -7.81 -18.82
CA ILE A 573 -14.20 -8.74 -19.92
C ILE A 573 -12.69 -8.91 -20.13
N TYR A 574 -11.87 -7.89 -19.87
CA TYR A 574 -10.43 -7.92 -20.20
C TYR A 574 -9.69 -9.09 -19.56
N GLY A 575 -9.92 -9.34 -18.27
CA GLY A 575 -9.25 -10.41 -17.52
C GLY A 575 -9.57 -11.80 -18.06
N PRO A 576 -10.85 -12.22 -18.08
CA PRO A 576 -11.27 -13.49 -18.65
C PRO A 576 -10.86 -13.65 -20.12
N TRP A 577 -10.96 -12.59 -20.93
CA TRP A 577 -10.53 -12.61 -22.34
C TRP A 577 -9.04 -12.92 -22.48
N LYS A 578 -8.19 -12.29 -21.65
CA LYS A 578 -6.75 -12.55 -21.64
C LYS A 578 -6.41 -13.95 -21.16
N ARG A 579 -7.07 -14.44 -20.12
CA ARG A 579 -6.88 -15.83 -19.64
C ARG A 579 -7.20 -16.84 -20.73
N LYS A 580 -8.38 -16.72 -21.34
CA LYS A 580 -8.86 -17.65 -22.38
C LYS A 580 -7.92 -17.72 -23.58
N ASN A 581 -7.47 -16.56 -24.06
CA ASN A 581 -6.64 -16.51 -25.26
C ASN A 581 -5.16 -16.76 -25.00
N LEU A 582 -4.56 -16.15 -23.96
CA LEU A 582 -3.11 -16.23 -23.75
C LEU A 582 -2.69 -17.51 -22.99
N SER A 583 -3.50 -17.97 -22.04
CA SER A 583 -3.14 -19.11 -21.19
C SER A 583 -3.69 -20.43 -21.72
N GLU A 584 -4.92 -20.45 -22.23
CA GLU A 584 -5.59 -21.69 -22.65
C GLU A 584 -5.41 -21.97 -24.14
N ALA A 585 -5.50 -20.95 -25.00
CA ALA A 585 -5.49 -21.13 -26.46
C ALA A 585 -4.17 -20.75 -27.16
N GLY A 586 -3.31 -19.95 -26.54
CA GLY A 586 -2.08 -19.45 -27.15
C GLY A 586 -2.27 -18.46 -28.32
N ILE A 587 -3.42 -17.79 -28.41
CA ILE A 587 -3.75 -16.85 -29.51
C ILE A 587 -3.33 -15.42 -29.14
N VAL A 588 -2.63 -14.75 -30.06
CA VAL A 588 -2.24 -13.34 -29.88
C VAL A 588 -3.48 -12.44 -29.92
N THR A 589 -3.61 -11.55 -28.93
CA THR A 589 -4.76 -10.64 -28.83
C THR A 589 -4.37 -9.19 -28.60
N GLN A 590 -5.13 -8.28 -29.21
CA GLN A 590 -5.08 -6.84 -28.94
C GLN A 590 -6.46 -6.36 -28.53
N CYS A 591 -6.57 -5.72 -27.37
CA CYS A 591 -7.83 -5.13 -26.92
C CYS A 591 -7.83 -3.63 -27.18
N ILE A 592 -8.96 -3.07 -27.60
CA ILE A 592 -9.19 -1.64 -27.76
C ILE A 592 -10.51 -1.25 -27.10
N ALA A 593 -10.63 0.01 -26.69
CA ALA A 593 -11.89 0.57 -26.19
C ALA A 593 -12.03 2.01 -26.72
N PRO A 594 -12.37 2.14 -28.02
CA PRO A 594 -12.29 3.43 -28.71
C PRO A 594 -13.40 4.39 -28.28
N THR A 595 -13.02 5.65 -27.97
CA THR A 595 -13.97 6.78 -27.84
C THR A 595 -13.73 7.86 -28.89
N LYS A 596 -12.45 8.09 -29.24
CA LYS A 596 -12.01 8.90 -30.37
C LYS A 596 -10.87 8.13 -31.03
N VAL A 597 -11.09 7.65 -32.25
CA VAL A 597 -10.10 6.94 -33.04
C VAL A 597 -9.47 7.93 -33.99
N ASN A 598 -8.18 8.20 -33.81
CA ASN A 598 -7.39 9.00 -34.74
C ASN A 598 -6.15 8.21 -35.18
N ASP A 599 -5.47 8.70 -36.21
CA ASP A 599 -4.31 8.02 -36.81
C ASP A 599 -3.19 7.77 -35.78
N GLN A 600 -3.00 8.68 -34.82
CA GLN A 600 -2.01 8.51 -33.76
C GLN A 600 -2.38 7.36 -32.78
N TYR A 601 -3.66 7.24 -32.43
CA TYR A 601 -4.15 6.14 -31.60
C TYR A 601 -3.98 4.79 -32.33
N ILE A 602 -4.40 4.72 -33.60
CA ILE A 602 -4.27 3.52 -34.42
C ILE A 602 -2.80 3.14 -34.61
N THR A 603 -1.93 4.10 -34.89
CA THR A 603 -0.48 3.88 -34.96
C THR A 603 0.03 3.26 -33.66
N ASN A 604 -0.34 3.78 -32.50
CA ASN A 604 0.07 3.22 -31.21
C ASN A 604 -0.46 1.79 -30.98
N VAL A 605 -1.64 1.46 -31.50
CA VAL A 605 -2.19 0.09 -31.47
C VAL A 605 -1.37 -0.83 -32.40
N LEU A 606 -1.06 -0.38 -33.61
CA LEU A 606 -0.24 -1.12 -34.59
C LEU A 606 1.16 -1.41 -34.06
N LEU A 607 1.81 -0.45 -33.38
CA LEU A 607 3.10 -0.67 -32.73
C LEU A 607 3.06 -1.83 -31.73
N LYS A 608 1.95 -2.01 -31.01
CA LYS A 608 1.77 -3.12 -30.07
C LYS A 608 1.45 -4.43 -30.79
N ILE A 609 0.66 -4.39 -31.86
CA ILE A 609 0.35 -5.56 -32.68
C ILE A 609 1.63 -6.10 -33.33
N ASN A 610 2.43 -5.23 -33.95
CA ASN A 610 3.67 -5.60 -34.60
C ASN A 610 4.62 -6.33 -33.63
N ALA A 611 4.86 -5.75 -32.45
CA ALA A 611 5.71 -6.36 -31.42
C ALA A 611 5.18 -7.72 -30.93
N LYS A 612 3.86 -7.88 -30.79
CA LYS A 612 3.24 -9.15 -30.36
C LYS A 612 3.32 -10.25 -31.42
N LEU A 613 3.34 -9.86 -32.69
CA LEU A 613 3.52 -10.78 -33.82
C LEU A 613 4.99 -11.08 -34.13
N GLY A 614 5.92 -10.50 -33.36
CA GLY A 614 7.36 -10.73 -33.49
C GLY A 614 8.13 -9.71 -34.33
N GLY A 615 7.46 -8.65 -34.80
CA GLY A 615 8.09 -7.56 -35.55
C GLY A 615 8.86 -6.58 -34.66
N MET A 616 9.63 -5.70 -35.32
CA MET A 616 10.44 -4.67 -34.67
C MET A 616 10.02 -3.27 -35.14
N ASN A 617 9.67 -2.41 -34.19
CA ASN A 617 9.20 -1.06 -34.50
C ASN A 617 10.35 -0.10 -34.83
N SER A 618 11.39 -0.10 -33.99
CA SER A 618 12.58 0.74 -34.08
C SER A 618 13.73 0.07 -33.33
N LEU A 619 14.97 0.41 -33.68
CA LEU A 619 16.19 -0.06 -33.01
C LEU A 619 17.05 1.14 -32.59
N LEU A 620 17.99 0.95 -31.67
CA LEU A 620 19.03 1.96 -31.45
C LEU A 620 20.01 1.93 -32.64
N THR A 621 20.46 3.08 -33.14
CA THR A 621 21.51 3.11 -34.19
C THR A 621 22.80 2.40 -33.70
N LEU A 622 23.08 2.47 -32.40
CA LEU A 622 24.20 1.74 -31.78
C LEU A 622 23.98 0.22 -31.74
N GLU A 623 22.73 -0.24 -31.59
CA GLU A 623 22.39 -1.67 -31.68
C GLU A 623 22.59 -2.17 -33.11
N HIS A 624 22.08 -1.42 -34.09
CA HIS A 624 22.22 -1.75 -35.51
C HIS A 624 23.69 -1.84 -35.95
N SER A 625 24.53 -0.90 -35.49
CA SER A 625 25.98 -0.89 -35.74
C SER A 625 26.80 -1.78 -34.79
N ARG A 626 26.15 -2.50 -33.87
CA ARG A 626 26.79 -3.39 -32.86
C ARG A 626 27.89 -2.69 -32.06
N SER A 627 27.63 -1.45 -31.66
CA SER A 627 28.60 -0.57 -31.00
C SER A 627 28.22 -0.19 -29.56
N ILE A 628 27.25 -0.88 -28.96
CA ILE A 628 26.89 -0.64 -27.56
C ILE A 628 28.04 -1.10 -26.65
N PRO A 629 28.64 -0.21 -25.86
CA PRO A 629 29.76 -0.55 -24.98
C PRO A 629 29.38 -1.68 -24.01
N LEU A 630 30.29 -2.64 -23.82
CA LEU A 630 30.15 -3.79 -22.90
C LEU A 630 28.99 -4.76 -23.22
N VAL A 631 28.19 -4.51 -24.25
CA VAL A 631 27.00 -5.31 -24.58
C VAL A 631 27.12 -5.94 -25.97
N SER A 632 27.58 -5.19 -26.98
CA SER A 632 27.61 -5.67 -28.37
C SER A 632 28.85 -6.49 -28.74
N LYS A 633 29.94 -6.40 -27.96
CA LYS A 633 31.21 -7.11 -28.22
C LYS A 633 31.31 -8.44 -27.45
N PRO A 634 31.29 -8.46 -26.10
CA PRO A 634 31.19 -9.70 -25.35
C PRO A 634 29.76 -10.24 -25.41
N VAL A 635 29.58 -11.56 -25.39
CA VAL A 635 28.25 -12.18 -25.35
C VAL A 635 27.56 -11.78 -24.05
N THR A 636 26.59 -10.90 -24.14
CA THR A 636 25.98 -10.26 -22.96
C THR A 636 24.49 -10.54 -22.92
N MET A 637 24.02 -11.00 -21.77
CA MET A 637 22.61 -11.23 -21.48
C MET A 637 22.08 -10.14 -20.55
N ILE A 638 20.93 -9.58 -20.86
CA ILE A 638 20.27 -8.54 -20.05
C ILE A 638 19.02 -9.15 -19.42
N LEU A 639 18.94 -9.08 -18.10
CA LEU A 639 17.83 -9.52 -17.28
C LEU A 639 17.10 -8.32 -16.67
N GLY A 640 15.78 -8.40 -16.58
CA GLY A 640 14.97 -7.49 -15.77
C GLY A 640 14.06 -8.30 -14.85
N MET A 641 13.98 -7.94 -13.57
CA MET A 641 13.24 -8.69 -12.55
C MET A 641 12.26 -7.78 -11.82
N ASP A 642 11.02 -8.25 -11.61
CA ASP A 642 10.01 -7.52 -10.85
C ASP A 642 9.09 -8.47 -10.08
N VAL A 643 8.59 -8.00 -8.93
CA VAL A 643 7.59 -8.71 -8.13
C VAL A 643 6.37 -7.82 -7.93
N SER A 644 5.21 -8.33 -8.35
CA SER A 644 3.92 -7.68 -8.15
C SER A 644 3.13 -8.34 -7.02
N HIS A 645 2.62 -7.54 -6.08
CA HIS A 645 1.78 -8.03 -4.98
C HIS A 645 0.29 -7.78 -5.19
N GLY A 646 -0.55 -8.54 -4.47
CA GLY A 646 -1.98 -8.29 -4.38
C GLY A 646 -2.31 -6.87 -3.88
N SER A 647 -3.43 -6.32 -4.38
CA SER A 647 -3.92 -5.00 -3.94
C SER A 647 -4.13 -4.94 -2.41
N PRO A 648 -3.98 -3.76 -1.78
CA PRO A 648 -4.24 -3.58 -0.35
C PRO A 648 -5.61 -4.14 0.08
N GLY A 649 -5.62 -4.94 1.15
CA GLY A 649 -6.82 -5.62 1.65
C GLY A 649 -7.04 -7.04 1.11
N ARG A 650 -6.23 -7.51 0.16
CA ARG A 650 -6.18 -8.92 -0.30
C ARG A 650 -4.83 -9.54 0.03
N SER A 651 -4.59 -9.76 1.32
CA SER A 651 -3.28 -10.22 1.84
C SER A 651 -2.98 -11.69 1.57
N ASP A 652 -3.98 -12.44 1.14
CA ASP A 652 -4.00 -13.85 0.81
C ASP A 652 -3.59 -14.14 -0.64
N LEU A 653 -3.64 -13.14 -1.52
CA LEU A 653 -3.24 -13.33 -2.92
C LEU A 653 -1.72 -13.55 -3.05
N PRO A 654 -1.28 -14.54 -3.87
CA PRO A 654 0.13 -14.79 -4.10
C PRO A 654 0.79 -13.58 -4.78
N SER A 655 2.09 -13.41 -4.53
CA SER A 655 2.90 -12.46 -5.31
C SER A 655 3.25 -13.10 -6.65
N ILE A 656 3.43 -12.29 -7.68
CA ILE A 656 3.81 -12.74 -9.02
C ILE A 656 5.22 -12.20 -9.29
N ALA A 657 6.18 -13.11 -9.42
CA ALA A 657 7.54 -12.79 -9.85
C ALA A 657 7.65 -12.95 -11.36
N ALA A 658 8.22 -11.95 -12.03
CA ALA A 658 8.49 -11.97 -13.46
C ALA A 658 9.97 -11.66 -13.71
N VAL A 659 10.61 -12.50 -14.53
CA VAL A 659 11.96 -12.25 -15.04
C VAL A 659 11.92 -12.23 -16.55
N VAL A 660 12.48 -11.19 -17.14
CA VAL A 660 12.66 -11.08 -18.59
C VAL A 660 14.13 -11.23 -18.96
N SER A 661 14.42 -11.86 -20.10
CA SER A 661 15.75 -11.99 -20.67
C SER A 661 15.79 -11.48 -22.10
N SER A 662 16.83 -10.73 -22.45
CA SER A 662 17.17 -10.43 -23.85
C SER A 662 17.36 -11.72 -24.65
N ARG A 663 17.12 -11.67 -25.96
CA ARG A 663 17.28 -12.79 -26.91
C ARG A 663 18.04 -12.32 -28.14
N GLN A 664 18.58 -13.27 -28.91
CA GLN A 664 19.17 -13.00 -30.22
C GLN A 664 20.35 -12.01 -30.18
N TRP A 665 21.29 -12.24 -29.26
CA TRP A 665 22.51 -11.44 -29.20
C TRP A 665 23.20 -11.42 -30.59
N PRO A 666 23.69 -10.26 -31.07
CA PRO A 666 23.90 -9.00 -30.33
C PRO A 666 22.71 -8.02 -30.27
N SER A 667 21.50 -8.41 -30.70
CA SER A 667 20.31 -7.59 -30.49
C SER A 667 19.91 -7.53 -29.02
N ILE A 668 19.37 -6.40 -28.60
CA ILE A 668 18.88 -6.15 -27.24
C ILE A 668 17.39 -5.76 -27.20
N SER A 669 16.71 -5.79 -28.35
CA SER A 669 15.33 -5.30 -28.50
C SER A 669 14.25 -6.39 -28.37
N ARG A 670 14.65 -7.66 -28.23
CA ARG A 670 13.74 -8.81 -28.11
C ARG A 670 13.91 -9.50 -26.76
N TYR A 671 12.80 -9.78 -26.08
CA TYR A 671 12.81 -10.38 -24.74
C TYR A 671 11.88 -11.58 -24.63
N ARG A 672 12.27 -12.54 -23.79
CA ARG A 672 11.40 -13.60 -23.27
C ARG A 672 11.07 -13.30 -21.82
N ALA A 673 9.82 -13.54 -21.42
CA ALA A 673 9.39 -13.47 -20.04
C ALA A 673 9.20 -14.87 -19.45
N SER A 674 9.56 -15.05 -18.19
CA SER A 674 9.19 -16.20 -17.37
C SER A 674 8.58 -15.70 -16.07
N VAL A 675 7.44 -16.28 -15.69
CA VAL A 675 6.60 -15.80 -14.59
C VAL A 675 6.33 -16.95 -13.63
N ARG A 676 6.39 -16.70 -12.32
CA ARG A 676 6.07 -17.66 -11.26
C ARG A 676 5.23 -17.00 -10.17
N THR A 677 4.34 -17.78 -9.55
CA THR A 677 3.68 -17.38 -8.31
C THR A 677 4.59 -17.70 -7.12
N GLN A 678 4.49 -16.89 -6.07
CA GLN A 678 5.16 -17.11 -4.79
C GLN A 678 4.31 -16.61 -3.63
N SER A 679 4.76 -16.88 -2.40
CA SER A 679 4.02 -16.52 -1.19
C SER A 679 3.65 -15.02 -1.15
N PRO A 680 2.49 -14.68 -0.55
CA PRO A 680 2.04 -13.30 -0.48
C PRO A 680 3.07 -12.36 0.17
N LYS A 681 3.28 -11.18 -0.44
CA LYS A 681 4.16 -10.09 0.05
C LYS A 681 5.65 -10.45 0.22
N VAL A 682 6.10 -11.50 -0.45
CA VAL A 682 7.53 -11.83 -0.52
C VAL A 682 8.14 -11.07 -1.70
N GLU A 683 9.14 -10.23 -1.43
CA GLU A 683 9.88 -9.47 -2.45
C GLU A 683 10.99 -10.30 -3.10
N MET A 684 11.66 -11.14 -2.32
CA MET A 684 12.73 -12.00 -2.82
C MET A 684 12.17 -13.08 -3.75
N ILE A 685 12.68 -13.18 -4.97
CA ILE A 685 12.20 -14.17 -5.95
C ILE A 685 12.72 -15.56 -5.56
N ALA A 686 11.84 -16.38 -5.00
CA ALA A 686 12.22 -17.70 -4.46
C ALA A 686 12.65 -18.70 -5.54
N ASN A 687 12.10 -18.58 -6.76
CA ASN A 687 12.29 -19.55 -7.83
C ASN A 687 13.31 -19.10 -8.90
N LEU A 688 14.25 -18.20 -8.56
CA LEU A 688 15.34 -17.85 -9.50
C LEU A 688 16.20 -19.07 -9.82
N PHE A 689 16.58 -19.80 -8.77
CA PHE A 689 17.29 -21.07 -8.81
C PHE A 689 16.45 -22.08 -8.03
N LYS A 690 16.12 -23.22 -8.64
CA LYS A 690 15.32 -24.27 -8.01
C LYS A 690 15.99 -25.62 -8.25
N PRO A 691 16.86 -26.07 -7.33
CA PRO A 691 17.57 -27.33 -7.51
C PRO A 691 16.57 -28.49 -7.54
N GLY A 692 16.79 -29.41 -8.48
CA GLY A 692 16.14 -30.72 -8.56
C GLY A 692 17.03 -31.77 -7.90
N SER A 693 17.65 -32.60 -8.75
CA SER A 693 18.80 -33.44 -8.38
C SER A 693 20.12 -32.62 -8.28
N GLU A 694 21.26 -33.26 -7.98
CA GLU A 694 22.56 -32.58 -7.81
C GLU A 694 22.99 -31.75 -9.03
N THR A 695 22.50 -32.06 -10.24
CA THR A 695 22.87 -31.37 -11.49
C THR A 695 21.72 -30.61 -12.17
N GLU A 696 20.50 -30.67 -11.62
CA GLU A 696 19.32 -30.10 -12.26
C GLU A 696 18.87 -28.80 -11.60
N ASP A 697 18.50 -27.83 -12.43
CA ASP A 697 17.89 -26.57 -12.02
C ASP A 697 16.58 -26.38 -12.80
N TYR A 698 15.47 -26.28 -12.08
CA TYR A 698 14.14 -25.97 -12.63
C TYR A 698 13.74 -24.50 -12.39
N GLY A 699 14.72 -23.67 -12.01
CA GLY A 699 14.57 -22.25 -11.76
C GLY A 699 14.38 -21.43 -13.03
N ILE A 700 13.94 -20.19 -12.82
CA ILE A 700 13.69 -19.24 -13.90
C ILE A 700 14.98 -18.95 -14.69
N ILE A 701 16.12 -18.84 -14.00
CA ILE A 701 17.39 -18.47 -14.65
C ILE A 701 17.85 -19.56 -15.63
N ARG A 702 17.70 -20.84 -15.29
CA ARG A 702 18.01 -21.95 -16.21
C ARG A 702 17.18 -21.89 -17.49
N GLU A 703 15.86 -21.69 -17.36
CA GLU A 703 14.95 -21.54 -18.51
C GLU A 703 15.44 -20.44 -19.46
N LEU A 704 15.79 -19.29 -18.89
CA LEU A 704 16.25 -18.12 -19.65
C LEU A 704 17.64 -18.32 -20.26
N PHE A 705 18.55 -19.04 -19.59
CA PHE A 705 19.85 -19.39 -20.18
C PHE A 705 19.72 -20.32 -21.38
N VAL A 706 18.83 -21.33 -21.31
CA VAL A 706 18.58 -22.24 -22.43
C VAL A 706 17.99 -21.46 -23.62
N ASP A 707 17.03 -20.58 -23.36
CA ASP A 707 16.44 -19.73 -24.39
C ASP A 707 17.45 -18.74 -25.00
N PHE A 708 18.27 -18.09 -24.19
CA PHE A 708 19.34 -17.21 -24.66
C PHE A 708 20.34 -17.97 -25.53
N TYR A 709 20.81 -19.14 -25.07
CA TYR A 709 21.76 -19.98 -25.80
C TYR A 709 21.21 -20.39 -27.18
N SER A 710 19.99 -20.92 -27.21
CA SER A 710 19.33 -21.34 -28.45
C SER A 710 19.11 -20.19 -29.44
N THR A 711 18.84 -18.98 -28.95
CA THR A 711 18.57 -17.82 -29.82
C THR A 711 19.79 -16.99 -30.18
N SER A 712 20.92 -17.16 -29.48
CA SER A 712 22.13 -16.31 -29.62
C SER A 712 23.29 -17.03 -30.33
N GLY A 713 22.95 -17.92 -31.27
CA GLY A 713 23.93 -18.70 -32.02
C GLY A 713 24.67 -19.73 -31.17
N LYS A 714 23.99 -20.35 -30.19
CA LYS A 714 24.57 -21.38 -29.30
C LYS A 714 25.79 -20.87 -28.54
N ARG A 715 25.74 -19.61 -28.07
CA ARG A 715 26.77 -19.00 -27.22
C ARG A 715 26.25 -18.78 -25.81
N LYS A 716 27.11 -19.06 -24.83
CA LYS A 716 26.84 -18.78 -23.41
C LYS A 716 27.17 -17.31 -23.11
N PRO A 717 26.42 -16.64 -22.21
CA PRO A 717 26.75 -15.28 -21.82
C PRO A 717 28.07 -15.23 -21.05
N GLU A 718 28.95 -14.33 -21.47
CA GLU A 718 30.16 -13.94 -20.74
C GLU A 718 29.81 -12.91 -19.65
N ASN A 719 28.86 -12.02 -19.97
CA ASN A 719 28.38 -10.99 -19.06
C ASN A 719 26.87 -11.11 -18.85
N ILE A 720 26.43 -10.78 -17.63
CA ILE A 720 25.01 -10.68 -17.28
C ILE A 720 24.77 -9.32 -16.62
N ILE A 721 23.83 -8.56 -17.15
CA ILE A 721 23.35 -7.29 -16.57
C ILE A 721 21.97 -7.57 -15.98
N ILE A 722 21.78 -7.27 -14.69
CA ILE A 722 20.49 -7.49 -13.99
C ILE A 722 19.92 -6.13 -13.58
N PHE A 723 18.69 -5.85 -14.02
CA PHE A 723 17.88 -4.70 -13.64
C PHE A 723 16.80 -5.06 -12.64
#